data_AF-A0A497IIG8-F1
#
_entry.id   AF-A0A497IIG8-F1
#
_cell.length_a   1.000
_cell.length_b   1.000
_cell.length_c   1.000
_cell.angle_alpha   90.00
_cell.angle_beta   90.00
_cell.angle_gamma   90.00
#
_symmetry.space_group_name_H-M   'P 1'
#
loop_
_entity.id
_entity.type
_entity.pdbx_description
1 polymer ?
#
loop_
_entity_poly.entity_id
_entity_poly.type
_entity_poly.pdbx_seq_one_letter_code
_entity_poly.pdbx_strand_id
1 'polypeptide(L)'
;MKEKRNIICAVLLIIFLGFCSLATASADSPTEDLVALYEEGGKTPDEQFLLEYYHLLFSPERLSPMKYDEHATCKKIQPLLSATTLILEIKHSWNELSPETQAELGWVFLRPTEPGGGWDKRQHLLPQLYTSPSGKFVIHWTNGTDGGLPEDAPSLVDTDNDGTPDYIEELAEAFDYVWEVEINIYGYHEPPSDATKPNDAHNTNPNDKYDVFVYDLNGYAAGYADPEQYNIITHRHGESYSYIAIDNNHDSNWKETVSAHEFFHAIQFYYDCGEERWWMETTAVWMQDEVYDHDFYLHYLHHGPPPVMDPNGGWLDNPDVSLTTFNGWHEYGNGIFGKFLSEKKGTTIIKDIWEEMASTDGLIAIDNVLKTDYGTDLKTVFSDFTVTNYLNGNNNHDGNFANDQYEEGDLYDDVALTADRTYSGTTINIPDTVNEWAADYIQFTSTVEDGVEVEFQGEEIFLLGSSNYVVKIILYNATYPEGKVIDFVENHKGKEILPKANEYDKIVLVIACTGHPWTGDGDYSVILKKVGYLDVVLDFDCSGSMSGQKIIDAKNAAKTFVDLLEKPSGWIFKTDRDKVGLVSFSSSATLDRHLTSDFNDAKNVINGYSAGGSTNMGDALSKSISELKTNGRDDTIWSIIYFTDGMTNTGLTREEILNTLVPQAVDAGISIYTCGYGGDVDSTFLSQVASAANGKYYFAPDSATLKQIYIELSHTAKGWQPTASFSGKVAQGETKTVGILNVQPGTSLIKVILSWPGSDLDLILIDPTGNQTMPGAGVIYSGNDTLPEYYEIYDPQPGNWTIEVYGKEITSPEEEYYVMVFQPGALMQVKPTKWDVNYPLNRTMIFNVSEIAGNVNLTNVTFSASDLTETVAASTVKSLMKSQAEAEERGEAITPSLTKAYAQNMNVIPANCFSFTPNNFSVPAGSSVDVQATLTLPSASIPSGTYSGNIYVNSSGGNATISVTAIVTSVNTSTGTGTAYFASDAGSIEDLISLDESDLPEENPNVDFPHGLFGFNITGLNPNQTVNITIVFPQDIPTTAEYWKYNASSGEWYQIPMGSNDGDNIITITLQDGGMGDDDGVENGVISDPGAPGVLSAQPSAASTSATGAPREIYRVDEDVYAAGSGFASGTEVEIYVVHDRDWNDGDPIPGDVTGSVETVSVNNSDVGPVLVWHAPLTTGRYDIVIDANRNGVYDAATDGLDGGSPGFVVVPETPPAPVPALTPLGVIVLIGLLGFLSLISVSRIKKRV
;
A
#
# COMPACT_ATOMS: atom_id res chain seq x y z
N MET A 1 -1.76 17.29 29.79
CA MET A 1 -2.27 17.66 28.45
C MET A 1 -3.74 17.25 28.23
N LYS A 2 -4.30 16.30 29.01
CA LYS A 2 -5.75 15.94 29.02
C LYS A 2 -6.72 17.09 29.38
N GLU A 3 -6.40 18.01 30.31
CA GLU A 3 -7.32 19.13 30.67
C GLU A 3 -7.60 20.15 29.55
N LYS A 4 -6.76 20.23 28.51
CA LYS A 4 -7.03 21.09 27.34
C LYS A 4 -7.86 20.41 26.25
N ARG A 5 -7.95 19.06 26.24
CA ARG A 5 -8.81 18.29 25.31
C ARG A 5 -10.29 18.48 25.63
N ASN A 6 -10.68 18.43 26.91
CA ASN A 6 -12.10 18.45 27.30
C ASN A 6 -12.76 19.84 27.15
N ILE A 7 -12.00 20.93 27.29
CA ILE A 7 -12.52 22.30 27.11
C ILE A 7 -12.69 22.63 25.61
N ILE A 8 -11.87 22.05 24.73
CA ILE A 8 -11.94 22.29 23.28
C ILE A 8 -13.08 21.47 22.65
N CYS A 9 -13.31 20.23 23.08
CA CYS A 9 -14.46 19.42 22.65
C CYS A 9 -15.80 20.05 23.07
N ALA A 10 -15.90 20.60 24.29
CA ALA A 10 -17.13 21.27 24.75
C ALA A 10 -17.42 22.59 24.02
N VAL A 11 -16.38 23.34 23.61
CA VAL A 11 -16.54 24.60 22.87
C VAL A 11 -16.83 24.34 21.38
N LEU A 12 -16.29 23.27 20.78
CA LEU A 12 -16.57 22.88 19.41
C LEU A 12 -17.99 22.32 19.24
N LEU A 13 -18.52 21.58 20.21
CA LEU A 13 -19.90 21.08 20.19
C LEU A 13 -20.94 22.22 20.22
N ILE A 14 -20.66 23.31 20.95
CA ILE A 14 -21.53 24.50 21.05
C ILE A 14 -21.49 25.34 19.75
N ILE A 15 -20.38 25.31 19.01
CA ILE A 15 -20.24 26.02 17.73
C ILE A 15 -20.86 25.20 16.59
N PHE A 16 -20.82 23.86 16.64
CA PHE A 16 -21.42 22.97 15.64
C PHE A 16 -22.95 22.96 15.69
N LEU A 17 -23.56 23.10 16.87
CA LEU A 17 -25.02 23.19 17.04
C LEU A 17 -25.62 24.55 16.61
N GLY A 18 -24.80 25.54 16.27
CA GLY A 18 -25.22 26.90 15.93
C GLY A 18 -25.59 27.15 14.46
N PHE A 19 -25.27 26.24 13.53
CA PHE A 19 -25.38 26.51 12.08
C PHE A 19 -26.39 25.68 11.27
N CYS A 20 -27.12 24.74 11.88
CA CYS A 20 -28.19 24.01 11.20
C CYS A 20 -29.57 24.29 11.82
N SER A 21 -30.02 25.54 11.77
CA SER A 21 -31.43 25.88 11.98
C SER A 21 -32.06 26.34 10.66
N LEU A 22 -32.66 25.43 9.89
CA LEU A 22 -33.77 25.69 8.95
C LEU A 22 -34.24 24.39 8.25
N ALA A 23 -35.04 23.57 8.93
CA ALA A 23 -36.25 22.91 8.40
C ALA A 23 -36.84 21.89 9.40
N THR A 24 -37.91 22.31 10.09
CA THR A 24 -39.05 21.51 10.57
C THR A 24 -38.84 20.25 11.43
N ALA A 25 -38.86 20.46 12.75
CA ALA A 25 -39.68 19.83 13.79
C ALA A 25 -39.90 18.28 13.83
N SER A 26 -39.42 17.71 14.95
CA SER A 26 -40.08 16.82 15.92
C SER A 26 -39.48 15.42 16.10
N ALA A 27 -38.65 15.26 17.14
CA ALA A 27 -38.66 14.14 18.09
C ALA A 27 -37.69 14.49 19.23
N ASP A 28 -38.13 14.38 20.48
CA ASP A 28 -37.32 14.58 21.68
C ASP A 28 -36.13 13.60 21.68
N SER A 29 -34.89 14.08 21.86
CA SER A 29 -33.69 13.23 21.92
C SER A 29 -33.32 12.84 23.36
N PRO A 30 -32.91 11.58 23.61
CA PRO A 30 -32.61 11.03 24.96
C PRO A 30 -31.28 11.53 25.58
N THR A 31 -30.60 12.49 24.94
CA THR A 31 -29.25 12.95 25.30
C THR A 31 -29.22 13.92 26.48
N GLU A 32 -30.26 14.72 26.72
CA GLU A 32 -30.33 15.60 27.90
C GLU A 32 -30.61 14.84 29.21
N ASP A 33 -31.28 13.68 29.15
CA ASP A 33 -31.58 12.85 30.33
C ASP A 33 -30.38 12.00 30.79
N LEU A 34 -29.48 11.62 29.88
CA LEU A 34 -28.28 10.84 30.22
C LEU A 34 -27.28 11.66 31.03
N VAL A 35 -26.99 12.90 30.62
CA VAL A 35 -26.09 13.81 31.36
C VAL A 35 -26.62 14.11 32.77
N ALA A 36 -27.94 14.22 32.93
CA ALA A 36 -28.58 14.45 34.22
C ALA A 36 -28.56 13.21 35.15
N LEU A 37 -28.54 11.99 34.59
CA LEU A 37 -28.34 10.75 35.35
C LEU A 37 -26.89 10.55 35.81
N TYR A 38 -25.91 11.05 35.05
CA TYR A 38 -24.48 10.93 35.37
C TYR A 38 -24.01 11.89 36.49
N GLU A 39 -24.63 13.06 36.63
CA GLU A 39 -24.27 14.03 37.68
C GLU A 39 -24.73 13.63 39.09
N GLU A 40 -25.63 12.65 39.25
CA GLU A 40 -26.10 12.18 40.58
C GLU A 40 -25.13 11.18 41.27
N GLY A 41 -24.19 10.56 40.54
CA GLY A 41 -23.35 9.45 41.03
C GLY A 41 -21.90 9.78 41.44
N GLY A 42 -21.38 10.96 41.06
CA GLY A 42 -20.05 11.43 41.45
C GLY A 42 -18.84 10.72 40.81
N LYS A 43 -19.04 9.87 39.78
CA LYS A 43 -17.99 9.15 39.02
C LYS A 43 -17.81 9.74 37.62
N THR A 44 -16.65 9.51 36.98
CA THR A 44 -16.45 9.86 35.56
C THR A 44 -17.16 8.84 34.64
N PRO A 45 -17.47 9.18 33.37
CA PRO A 45 -18.05 8.22 32.41
C PRO A 45 -17.19 6.97 32.23
N ASP A 46 -15.86 7.13 32.11
CA ASP A 46 -14.92 6.02 31.93
C ASP A 46 -14.87 5.12 33.17
N GLU A 47 -14.84 5.72 34.37
CA GLU A 47 -14.89 4.98 35.63
C GLU A 47 -16.20 4.19 35.77
N GLN A 48 -17.32 4.80 35.37
CA GLN A 48 -18.62 4.14 35.42
C GLN A 48 -18.74 3.02 34.38
N PHE A 49 -18.19 3.20 33.17
CA PHE A 49 -18.11 2.16 32.15
C PHE A 49 -17.29 0.97 32.64
N LEU A 50 -16.09 1.20 33.17
CA LEU A 50 -15.22 0.13 33.71
C LEU A 50 -15.90 -0.63 34.84
N LEU A 51 -16.60 0.07 35.73
CA LEU A 51 -17.32 -0.54 36.83
C LEU A 51 -18.55 -1.33 36.35
N GLU A 52 -19.29 -0.80 35.37
CA GLU A 52 -20.42 -1.50 34.75
C GLU A 52 -19.97 -2.72 33.95
N TYR A 53 -18.82 -2.67 33.27
CA TYR A 53 -18.21 -3.79 32.56
C TYR A 53 -17.70 -4.86 33.54
N TYR A 54 -16.99 -4.47 34.61
CA TYR A 54 -16.62 -5.36 35.72
C TYR A 54 -17.86 -6.01 36.36
N HIS A 55 -18.93 -5.25 36.63
CA HIS A 55 -20.17 -5.82 37.18
C HIS A 55 -20.88 -6.72 36.18
N LEU A 56 -20.95 -6.36 34.91
CA LEU A 56 -21.54 -7.20 33.86
C LEU A 56 -20.88 -8.58 33.83
N LEU A 57 -19.56 -8.61 33.91
CA LEU A 57 -18.78 -9.82 33.82
C LEU A 57 -18.76 -10.60 35.13
N PHE A 58 -18.57 -9.94 36.27
CA PHE A 58 -18.14 -10.62 37.50
C PHE A 58 -19.10 -10.47 38.67
N SER A 59 -20.09 -9.58 38.58
CA SER A 59 -21.10 -9.38 39.63
C SER A 59 -22.41 -8.80 39.04
N PRO A 60 -23.06 -9.49 38.07
CA PRO A 60 -24.16 -8.92 37.30
C PRO A 60 -25.36 -8.54 38.16
N GLU A 61 -25.53 -9.18 39.33
CA GLU A 61 -26.53 -8.83 40.34
C GLU A 61 -26.37 -7.42 40.93
N ARG A 62 -25.24 -6.75 40.70
CA ARG A 62 -24.96 -5.39 41.15
C ARG A 62 -25.39 -4.32 40.14
N LEU A 63 -25.82 -4.71 38.95
CA LEU A 63 -26.39 -3.81 37.94
C LEU A 63 -27.81 -3.34 38.36
N SER A 64 -28.16 -2.09 38.02
CA SER A 64 -29.46 -1.52 38.44
C SER A 64 -30.66 -2.20 37.75
N PRO A 65 -31.82 -2.36 38.42
CA PRO A 65 -33.00 -3.06 37.85
C PRO A 65 -33.57 -2.44 36.57
N MET A 66 -33.35 -1.13 36.35
CA MET A 66 -33.86 -0.41 35.17
C MET A 66 -33.01 -0.67 33.92
N LYS A 67 -31.75 -1.08 34.09
CA LYS A 67 -30.85 -1.52 33.01
C LYS A 67 -30.88 -3.05 32.78
N TYR A 68 -31.39 -3.81 33.75
CA TYR A 68 -31.52 -5.27 33.67
C TYR A 68 -32.71 -5.74 32.80
N ASP A 69 -33.77 -4.93 32.66
CA ASP A 69 -35.01 -5.32 31.97
C ASP A 69 -34.98 -5.04 30.45
N GLU A 70 -34.15 -4.10 29.97
CA GLU A 70 -33.90 -3.90 28.52
C GLU A 70 -32.97 -4.99 27.95
N HIS A 71 -32.14 -5.61 28.80
CA HIS A 71 -31.32 -6.79 28.52
C HIS A 71 -31.93 -8.08 29.06
N ALA A 72 -33.25 -8.15 29.28
CA ALA A 72 -33.94 -9.34 29.80
C ALA A 72 -33.88 -10.58 28.87
N THR A 73 -33.28 -10.47 27.68
CA THR A 73 -32.93 -11.61 26.82
C THR A 73 -31.50 -12.11 26.99
N CYS A 74 -30.69 -11.54 27.90
CA CYS A 74 -29.34 -12.02 28.20
C CYS A 74 -29.40 -13.37 28.93
N LYS A 75 -29.62 -14.42 28.13
CA LYS A 75 -29.38 -15.81 28.50
C LYS A 75 -27.87 -16.01 28.49
N LYS A 76 -27.29 -16.39 29.64
CA LYS A 76 -25.90 -16.84 29.83
C LYS A 76 -24.89 -16.15 28.89
N ILE A 77 -24.29 -15.06 29.35
CA ILE A 77 -23.03 -14.57 28.79
C ILE A 77 -22.07 -15.77 28.75
N GLN A 78 -21.54 -16.11 27.58
CA GLN A 78 -20.45 -17.09 27.49
C GLN A 78 -19.24 -16.52 28.26
N PRO A 79 -18.44 -17.34 28.93
CA PRO A 79 -17.20 -16.85 29.54
C PRO A 79 -16.38 -16.09 28.50
N LEU A 80 -15.80 -14.95 28.89
CA LEU A 80 -14.72 -14.34 28.14
C LEU A 80 -13.62 -15.39 27.95
N LEU A 81 -12.99 -15.41 26.78
CA LEU A 81 -11.80 -16.21 26.58
C LEU A 81 -10.70 -15.78 27.57
N SER A 82 -10.44 -14.48 27.63
CA SER A 82 -9.45 -13.87 28.52
C SER A 82 -10.03 -12.69 29.28
N ALA A 83 -9.70 -12.57 30.57
CA ALA A 83 -9.95 -11.36 31.35
C ALA A 83 -8.71 -10.45 31.49
N THR A 84 -7.61 -10.79 30.80
CA THR A 84 -6.31 -10.13 30.90
C THR A 84 -6.39 -8.63 30.58
N THR A 85 -6.94 -8.25 29.44
CA THR A 85 -7.01 -6.84 29.04
C THR A 85 -7.92 -5.98 29.91
N LEU A 86 -8.97 -6.56 30.53
CA LEU A 86 -9.76 -5.86 31.54
C LEU A 86 -8.93 -5.56 32.80
N ILE A 87 -8.15 -6.54 33.25
CA ILE A 87 -7.23 -6.37 34.39
C ILE A 87 -6.22 -5.25 34.07
N LEU A 88 -5.62 -5.27 32.88
CA LEU A 88 -4.70 -4.23 32.42
C LEU A 88 -5.36 -2.86 32.38
N GLU A 89 -6.61 -2.76 31.94
CA GLU A 89 -7.33 -1.49 31.87
C GLU A 89 -7.62 -0.89 33.25
N ILE A 90 -7.99 -1.73 34.21
CA ILE A 90 -8.17 -1.31 35.60
C ILE A 90 -6.85 -0.77 36.16
N LYS A 91 -5.73 -1.46 35.88
CA LYS A 91 -4.39 -1.03 36.33
C LYS A 91 -3.93 0.24 35.64
N HIS A 92 -4.16 0.37 34.34
CA HIS A 92 -3.84 1.53 33.53
C HIS A 92 -4.58 2.77 34.02
N SER A 93 -5.88 2.62 34.27
CA SER A 93 -6.77 3.71 34.71
C SER A 93 -6.69 3.98 36.22
N TRP A 94 -5.91 3.20 36.99
CA TRP A 94 -5.99 3.14 38.45
C TRP A 94 -5.94 4.50 39.15
N ASN A 95 -5.03 5.38 38.74
CA ASN A 95 -4.86 6.72 39.33
C ASN A 95 -5.99 7.70 38.98
N GLU A 96 -6.81 7.37 37.97
CA GLU A 96 -7.95 8.17 37.52
C GLU A 96 -9.27 7.72 38.20
N LEU A 97 -9.29 6.54 38.85
CA LEU A 97 -10.46 5.99 39.54
C LEU A 97 -10.71 6.66 40.90
N SER A 98 -11.98 6.75 41.31
CA SER A 98 -12.34 7.23 42.65
C SER A 98 -11.83 6.27 43.75
N PRO A 99 -11.59 6.76 44.99
CA PRO A 99 -11.20 5.90 46.11
C PRO A 99 -12.19 4.76 46.38
N GLU A 100 -13.48 4.98 46.13
CA GLU A 100 -14.51 3.95 46.25
C GLU A 100 -14.33 2.85 45.19
N THR A 101 -14.05 3.22 43.94
CA THR A 101 -13.81 2.27 42.85
C THR A 101 -12.46 1.56 43.01
N GLN A 102 -11.42 2.24 43.48
CA GLN A 102 -10.15 1.60 43.84
C GLN A 102 -10.34 0.57 44.97
N ALA A 103 -11.11 0.88 46.00
CA ALA A 103 -11.41 -0.09 47.06
C ALA A 103 -12.18 -1.32 46.54
N GLU A 104 -12.96 -1.14 45.48
CA GLU A 104 -13.71 -2.20 44.82
C GLU A 104 -12.84 -3.03 43.87
N LEU A 105 -12.01 -2.43 43.04
CA LEU A 105 -11.26 -3.12 42.00
C LEU A 105 -9.83 -3.52 42.43
N GLY A 106 -9.43 -3.25 43.68
CA GLY A 106 -8.06 -3.49 44.15
C GLY A 106 -7.62 -4.95 44.26
N TRP A 107 -8.52 -5.90 43.99
CA TRP A 107 -8.18 -7.32 43.88
C TRP A 107 -7.18 -7.58 42.75
N VAL A 108 -7.19 -6.79 41.67
CA VAL A 108 -6.27 -6.95 40.52
C VAL A 108 -4.78 -6.78 40.87
N PHE A 109 -4.44 -6.34 42.08
CA PHE A 109 -3.06 -6.20 42.55
C PHE A 109 -2.65 -7.31 43.51
N LEU A 110 -3.49 -8.33 43.68
CA LEU A 110 -3.33 -9.40 44.66
C LEU A 110 -3.49 -10.74 43.95
N ARG A 111 -2.66 -11.73 44.30
CA ARG A 111 -2.83 -13.09 43.79
C ARG A 111 -4.15 -13.71 44.27
N PRO A 112 -4.71 -14.71 43.57
CA PRO A 112 -5.91 -15.42 44.00
C PRO A 112 -5.83 -15.98 45.43
N THR A 113 -4.62 -16.35 45.86
CA THR A 113 -4.34 -16.91 47.19
C THR A 113 -4.14 -15.85 48.28
N GLU A 114 -4.04 -14.57 47.93
CA GLU A 114 -3.93 -13.47 48.87
C GLU A 114 -5.31 -13.04 49.40
N PRO A 115 -5.40 -12.49 50.63
CA PRO A 115 -6.65 -11.99 51.17
C PRO A 115 -7.30 -10.90 50.30
N GLY A 116 -8.32 -11.29 49.55
CA GLY A 116 -9.09 -10.39 48.67
C GLY A 116 -8.61 -10.33 47.22
N GLY A 117 -7.72 -11.23 46.78
CA GLY A 117 -7.15 -11.22 45.43
C GLY A 117 -7.85 -12.05 44.36
N GLY A 118 -8.72 -12.99 44.73
CA GLY A 118 -9.65 -13.56 43.76
C GLY A 118 -10.52 -12.45 43.13
N TRP A 119 -10.89 -12.61 41.87
CA TRP A 119 -11.80 -11.73 41.13
C TRP A 119 -13.17 -11.51 41.81
N ASP A 120 -13.63 -12.49 42.60
CA ASP A 120 -14.80 -12.44 43.47
C ASP A 120 -14.49 -11.91 44.90
N LYS A 121 -13.26 -11.44 45.10
CA LYS A 121 -12.66 -10.90 46.33
C LYS A 121 -12.56 -11.91 47.46
N ARG A 122 -12.63 -13.20 47.14
CA ARG A 122 -12.35 -14.28 48.09
C ARG A 122 -10.87 -14.65 48.03
N GLN A 123 -10.38 -15.15 49.15
CA GLN A 123 -9.07 -15.79 49.21
C GLN A 123 -9.25 -17.25 48.81
N HIS A 124 -8.74 -17.65 47.65
CA HIS A 124 -8.79 -19.03 47.18
C HIS A 124 -7.61 -19.81 47.76
N LEU A 125 -7.88 -20.77 48.63
CA LEU A 125 -6.82 -21.58 49.23
C LEU A 125 -6.54 -22.78 48.33
N LEU A 126 -5.38 -22.78 47.69
CA LEU A 126 -4.96 -23.76 46.69
C LEU A 126 -3.71 -24.53 47.15
N PRO A 127 -3.82 -25.41 48.17
CA PRO A 127 -2.66 -26.00 48.84
C PRO A 127 -2.03 -27.18 48.09
N GLN A 128 -2.66 -27.71 47.04
CA GLN A 128 -2.07 -28.75 46.21
C GLN A 128 -1.19 -28.11 45.15
N LEU A 129 -0.02 -28.73 44.92
CA LEU A 129 0.94 -28.29 43.92
C LEU A 129 1.24 -29.46 42.99
N TYR A 130 1.17 -29.22 41.69
CA TYR A 130 1.65 -30.14 40.67
C TYR A 130 2.71 -29.44 39.84
N THR A 131 3.89 -30.05 39.68
CA THR A 131 4.94 -29.54 38.79
C THR A 131 4.76 -30.21 37.44
N SER A 132 4.74 -29.41 36.36
CA SER A 132 4.61 -29.96 35.02
C SER A 132 5.76 -30.89 34.65
N PRO A 133 5.56 -31.88 33.75
CA PRO A 133 6.60 -32.81 33.31
C PRO A 133 7.93 -32.15 32.89
N SER A 134 7.90 -31.02 32.18
CA SER A 134 9.08 -30.24 31.76
C SER A 134 9.78 -29.55 32.93
N GLY A 135 9.06 -29.36 34.04
CA GLY A 135 9.51 -28.64 35.21
C GLY A 135 9.47 -27.13 35.07
N LYS A 136 8.81 -26.58 34.04
CA LYS A 136 8.67 -25.13 33.80
C LYS A 136 7.51 -24.48 34.57
N PHE A 137 6.44 -25.23 34.83
CA PHE A 137 5.24 -24.70 35.50
C PHE A 137 4.99 -25.36 36.86
N VAL A 138 4.31 -24.61 37.73
CA VAL A 138 3.67 -25.16 38.92
C VAL A 138 2.18 -24.79 38.93
N ILE A 139 1.34 -25.82 39.01
CA ILE A 139 -0.11 -25.69 39.08
C ILE A 139 -0.54 -25.74 40.53
N HIS A 140 -1.19 -24.67 40.99
CA HIS A 140 -1.79 -24.52 42.30
C HIS A 140 -3.28 -24.85 42.22
N TRP A 141 -3.74 -25.82 43.01
CA TRP A 141 -5.14 -26.26 43.00
C TRP A 141 -5.61 -26.75 44.38
N THR A 142 -6.90 -27.12 44.50
CA THR A 142 -7.47 -27.73 45.72
C THR A 142 -8.30 -28.95 45.39
N ASN A 143 -8.29 -29.96 46.27
CA ASN A 143 -9.23 -31.08 46.21
C ASN A 143 -10.57 -30.81 46.91
N GLY A 144 -10.80 -29.58 47.39
CA GLY A 144 -12.02 -29.16 48.08
C GLY A 144 -12.17 -29.66 49.52
N THR A 145 -11.19 -30.41 50.05
CA THR A 145 -11.21 -30.98 51.41
C THR A 145 -9.95 -30.68 52.22
N ASP A 146 -8.96 -30.06 51.60
CA ASP A 146 -7.64 -29.72 52.15
C ASP A 146 -7.55 -28.32 52.76
N GLY A 147 -8.66 -27.59 52.79
CA GLY A 147 -8.74 -26.21 53.26
C GLY A 147 -9.25 -25.26 52.19
N GLY A 148 -9.11 -25.62 50.91
CA GLY A 148 -9.78 -24.95 49.79
C GLY A 148 -11.28 -25.29 49.70
N LEU A 149 -12.01 -24.52 48.88
CA LEU A 149 -13.45 -24.69 48.72
C LEU A 149 -13.75 -25.82 47.72
N PRO A 150 -14.84 -26.60 47.92
CA PRO A 150 -15.25 -27.63 46.96
C PRO A 150 -15.59 -27.12 45.56
N GLU A 151 -16.02 -25.86 45.44
CA GLU A 151 -16.32 -25.23 44.14
C GLU A 151 -15.05 -24.88 43.35
N ASP A 152 -13.94 -24.57 44.03
CA ASP A 152 -12.64 -24.31 43.39
C ASP A 152 -11.95 -25.59 42.89
N ALA A 153 -12.41 -26.77 43.31
CA ALA A 153 -11.80 -28.04 42.93
C ALA A 153 -12.13 -28.42 41.49
N PRO A 154 -11.14 -28.81 40.66
CA PRO A 154 -11.40 -29.36 39.33
C PRO A 154 -12.09 -30.73 39.42
N SER A 155 -12.42 -31.31 38.27
CA SER A 155 -12.84 -32.72 38.22
C SER A 155 -11.80 -33.62 38.88
N LEU A 156 -12.15 -34.24 40.00
CA LEU A 156 -11.27 -35.15 40.76
C LEU A 156 -11.22 -36.58 40.17
N VAL A 157 -11.49 -36.71 38.86
CA VAL A 157 -11.28 -37.98 38.15
C VAL A 157 -9.79 -38.17 38.01
N ASP A 158 -9.32 -39.34 38.45
CA ASP A 158 -7.94 -39.80 38.42
C ASP A 158 -8.01 -41.24 37.89
N THR A 159 -7.79 -41.38 36.59
CA THR A 159 -8.02 -42.63 35.86
C THR A 159 -6.91 -43.64 36.11
N ASP A 160 -5.67 -43.17 36.31
CA ASP A 160 -4.49 -44.02 36.47
C ASP A 160 -4.15 -44.31 37.96
N ASN A 161 -4.79 -43.59 38.89
CA ASN A 161 -4.65 -43.64 40.34
C ASN A 161 -3.27 -43.22 40.85
N ASP A 162 -2.63 -42.24 40.19
CA ASP A 162 -1.34 -41.67 40.63
C ASP A 162 -1.51 -40.69 41.82
N GLY A 163 -2.73 -40.22 42.08
CA GLY A 163 -3.08 -39.27 43.13
C GLY A 163 -3.24 -37.82 42.66
N THR A 164 -3.08 -37.55 41.36
CA THR A 164 -3.29 -36.29 40.66
C THR A 164 -4.55 -36.42 39.78
N PRO A 165 -5.44 -35.42 39.73
CA PRO A 165 -6.56 -35.48 38.80
C PRO A 165 -6.11 -35.38 37.34
N ASP A 166 -6.71 -36.17 36.44
CA ASP A 166 -6.45 -36.16 35.00
C ASP A 166 -6.51 -34.72 34.43
N TYR A 167 -7.43 -33.89 34.94
CA TYR A 167 -7.55 -32.48 34.56
C TYR A 167 -6.27 -31.67 34.77
N ILE A 168 -5.59 -31.87 35.91
CA ILE A 168 -4.39 -31.15 36.30
C ILE A 168 -3.19 -31.63 35.47
N GLU A 169 -3.13 -32.93 35.18
CA GLU A 169 -2.09 -33.51 34.32
C GLU A 169 -2.24 -33.01 32.87
N GLU A 170 -3.43 -33.10 32.30
CA GLU A 170 -3.74 -32.63 30.95
C GLU A 170 -3.45 -31.13 30.80
N LEU A 171 -3.79 -30.31 31.80
CA LEU A 171 -3.47 -28.88 31.79
C LEU A 171 -1.96 -28.62 31.87
N ALA A 172 -1.24 -29.40 32.68
CA ALA A 172 0.22 -29.28 32.76
C ALA A 172 0.92 -29.68 31.47
N GLU A 173 0.44 -30.73 30.81
CA GLU A 173 0.93 -31.16 29.50
C GLU A 173 0.66 -30.10 28.43
N ALA A 174 -0.52 -29.47 28.46
CA ALA A 174 -0.85 -28.37 27.55
C ALA A 174 0.11 -27.18 27.70
N PHE A 175 0.40 -26.74 28.94
CA PHE A 175 1.37 -25.66 29.20
C PHE A 175 2.80 -26.05 28.81
N ASP A 176 3.22 -27.29 29.03
CA ASP A 176 4.55 -27.75 28.61
C ASP A 176 4.71 -27.74 27.08
N TYR A 177 3.66 -28.11 26.35
CA TYR A 177 3.65 -28.03 24.89
C TYR A 177 3.66 -26.57 24.41
N VAL A 178 2.85 -25.71 25.02
CA VAL A 178 2.83 -24.27 24.74
C VAL A 178 4.22 -23.64 24.96
N TRP A 179 4.89 -23.98 26.06
CA TRP A 179 6.26 -23.53 26.30
C TRP A 179 7.21 -24.00 25.21
N GLU A 180 7.11 -25.27 24.81
CA GLU A 180 7.94 -25.82 23.75
C GLU A 180 7.77 -25.02 22.45
N VAL A 181 6.53 -24.73 22.05
CA VAL A 181 6.24 -23.98 20.83
C VAL A 181 6.64 -22.51 20.96
N GLU A 182 6.06 -21.76 21.89
CA GLU A 182 6.25 -20.31 21.96
C GLU A 182 7.69 -19.92 22.33
N ILE A 183 8.31 -20.61 23.29
CA ILE A 183 9.67 -20.26 23.73
C ILE A 183 10.71 -20.99 22.90
N ASN A 184 10.62 -22.31 22.79
CA ASN A 184 11.73 -23.09 22.27
C ASN A 184 11.69 -23.29 20.74
N ILE A 185 10.56 -23.05 20.08
CA ILE A 185 10.43 -23.09 18.61
C ILE A 185 10.39 -21.68 18.05
N TYR A 186 9.42 -20.86 18.46
CA TYR A 186 9.29 -19.48 18.00
C TYR A 186 10.31 -18.52 18.60
N GLY A 187 11.03 -18.95 19.65
CA GLY A 187 12.15 -18.18 20.18
C GLY A 187 11.74 -16.90 20.91
N TYR A 188 10.49 -16.81 21.39
CA TYR A 188 10.09 -15.69 22.24
C TYR A 188 10.84 -15.73 23.57
N HIS A 189 10.99 -14.57 24.21
CA HIS A 189 11.60 -14.50 25.54
C HIS A 189 10.76 -15.22 26.61
N GLU A 190 11.44 -15.94 27.51
CA GLU A 190 10.80 -16.53 28.68
C GLU A 190 10.13 -15.44 29.53
N PRO A 191 8.90 -15.65 30.05
CA PRO A 191 8.27 -14.70 30.96
C PRO A 191 9.18 -14.40 32.17
N PRO A 192 9.23 -13.14 32.65
CA PRO A 192 10.11 -12.78 33.76
C PRO A 192 9.85 -13.60 35.02
N SER A 193 10.92 -14.15 35.62
CA SER A 193 10.79 -14.98 36.83
C SER A 193 10.44 -14.17 38.07
N ASP A 194 9.49 -14.68 38.85
CA ASP A 194 9.06 -14.12 40.12
C ASP A 194 9.86 -14.63 41.33
N ALA A 195 10.90 -15.45 41.12
CA ALA A 195 11.65 -16.14 42.18
C ALA A 195 12.33 -15.23 43.22
N THR A 196 12.46 -13.94 42.92
CA THR A 196 12.96 -12.93 43.86
C THR A 196 11.91 -12.50 44.90
N LYS A 197 10.64 -12.90 44.72
CA LYS A 197 9.57 -12.63 45.68
C LYS A 197 9.74 -13.48 46.95
N PRO A 198 9.54 -12.89 48.14
CA PRO A 198 9.55 -13.65 49.37
C PRO A 198 8.37 -14.61 49.43
N ASN A 199 8.64 -15.92 49.56
CA ASN A 199 7.61 -16.90 49.87
C ASN A 199 6.86 -16.49 51.15
N ASP A 200 5.53 -16.51 51.10
CA ASP A 200 4.69 -16.31 52.26
C ASP A 200 3.84 -17.56 52.55
N ALA A 201 2.89 -17.46 53.49
CA ALA A 201 2.07 -18.60 53.88
C ALA A 201 1.04 -19.01 52.81
N HIS A 202 0.92 -18.24 51.73
CA HIS A 202 -0.09 -18.33 50.68
C HIS A 202 0.51 -18.39 49.26
N ASN A 203 1.82 -18.18 49.14
CA ASN A 203 2.65 -18.41 47.96
C ASN A 203 3.80 -19.36 48.33
N THR A 204 3.64 -20.64 47.97
CA THR A 204 4.61 -21.70 48.26
C THR A 204 5.43 -22.12 47.05
N ASN A 205 5.75 -21.21 46.12
CA ASN A 205 6.64 -21.51 45.00
C ASN A 205 8.09 -21.01 45.24
N PRO A 206 9.00 -21.85 45.82
CA PRO A 206 10.41 -21.51 46.08
C PRO A 206 11.36 -21.71 44.87
N ASN A 207 10.85 -21.96 43.66
CA ASN A 207 11.69 -22.33 42.52
C ASN A 207 11.30 -21.45 41.32
N ASP A 208 12.23 -21.19 40.40
CA ASP A 208 12.08 -20.26 39.26
C ASP A 208 11.01 -20.69 38.21
N LYS A 209 9.97 -21.45 38.61
CA LYS A 209 8.88 -21.93 37.77
C LYS A 209 7.73 -20.94 37.70
N TYR A 210 7.03 -20.94 36.58
CA TYR A 210 5.88 -20.07 36.35
C TYR A 210 4.63 -20.57 37.08
N ASP A 211 3.91 -19.67 37.75
CA ASP A 211 2.74 -19.98 38.57
C ASP A 211 1.43 -20.01 37.75
N VAL A 212 0.70 -21.13 37.84
CA VAL A 212 -0.65 -21.29 37.27
C VAL A 212 -1.64 -21.63 38.39
N PHE A 213 -2.66 -20.79 38.59
CA PHE A 213 -3.70 -20.99 39.60
C PHE A 213 -4.98 -21.55 38.99
N VAL A 214 -5.45 -22.70 39.48
CA VAL A 214 -6.70 -23.34 39.03
C VAL A 214 -7.76 -23.20 40.12
N TYR A 215 -8.82 -22.45 39.82
CA TYR A 215 -9.96 -22.25 40.72
C TYR A 215 -11.23 -21.85 39.95
N ASP A 216 -12.37 -21.72 40.63
CA ASP A 216 -13.66 -21.44 39.99
C ASP A 216 -13.73 -19.97 39.51
N LEU A 217 -13.74 -19.78 38.19
CA LEU A 217 -14.00 -18.49 37.53
C LEU A 217 -15.50 -18.30 37.24
N ASN A 218 -16.37 -19.03 37.94
CA ASN A 218 -17.84 -19.02 37.89
C ASN A 218 -18.42 -19.10 36.45
N GLY A 219 -17.63 -19.56 35.47
CA GLY A 219 -18.00 -19.62 34.05
C GLY A 219 -18.12 -18.25 33.36
N TYR A 220 -17.41 -17.22 33.82
CA TYR A 220 -17.44 -15.87 33.22
C TYR A 220 -16.13 -15.45 32.52
N ALA A 221 -15.02 -16.11 32.83
CA ALA A 221 -13.78 -16.06 32.05
C ALA A 221 -13.19 -17.47 32.01
N ALA A 222 -12.49 -17.80 30.94
CA ALA A 222 -11.82 -19.08 30.82
C ALA A 222 -10.39 -19.04 31.38
N GLY A 223 -9.70 -17.91 31.24
CA GLY A 223 -8.44 -17.63 31.90
C GLY A 223 -8.16 -16.13 32.05
N TYR A 224 -7.04 -15.84 32.70
CA TYR A 224 -6.35 -14.55 32.59
C TYR A 224 -4.89 -14.66 33.01
N ALA A 225 -4.04 -13.86 32.38
CA ALA A 225 -2.70 -13.53 32.83
C ALA A 225 -2.71 -12.18 33.56
N ASP A 226 -1.91 -12.04 34.61
CA ASP A 226 -1.86 -10.83 35.41
C ASP A 226 -0.40 -10.39 35.68
N PRO A 227 0.05 -9.21 35.19
CA PRO A 227 1.36 -8.66 35.51
C PRO A 227 1.37 -8.08 36.93
N GLU A 228 2.16 -8.69 37.79
CA GLU A 228 2.22 -8.34 39.20
C GLU A 228 3.08 -7.10 39.47
N GLN A 229 3.98 -6.73 38.55
CA GLN A 229 4.75 -5.49 38.62
C GLN A 229 4.22 -4.49 37.58
N TYR A 230 3.17 -3.75 37.94
CA TYR A 230 2.61 -2.69 37.08
C TYR A 230 3.01 -1.31 37.61
N ASN A 231 4.04 -0.68 37.03
CA ASN A 231 4.50 0.64 37.45
C ASN A 231 3.75 1.76 36.72
N ILE A 232 2.73 2.31 37.38
CA ILE A 232 1.85 3.38 36.88
C ILE A 232 2.60 4.73 36.66
N ILE A 233 3.89 4.85 37.01
CA ILE A 233 4.63 6.12 36.96
C ILE A 233 5.58 6.21 35.75
N THR A 234 6.16 5.09 35.28
CA THR A 234 7.17 5.13 34.20
C THR A 234 6.62 4.93 32.79
N HIS A 235 5.37 4.44 32.63
CA HIS A 235 4.66 4.30 31.34
C HIS A 235 5.58 3.99 30.15
N ARG A 236 5.85 2.70 29.94
CA ARG A 236 6.44 2.04 28.76
C ARG A 236 7.77 1.33 29.02
N HIS A 237 7.90 0.21 28.32
CA HIS A 237 9.09 -0.62 28.12
C HIS A 237 9.70 -1.17 29.42
N GLY A 238 9.30 -2.38 29.80
CA GLY A 238 9.92 -3.07 30.92
C GLY A 238 9.27 -4.40 31.30
N GLU A 239 10.13 -5.37 31.58
CA GLU A 239 9.79 -6.72 32.02
C GLU A 239 8.90 -6.71 33.28
N SER A 240 7.76 -7.39 33.21
CA SER A 240 6.88 -7.64 34.36
C SER A 240 6.72 -9.14 34.60
N TYR A 241 7.06 -9.60 35.81
CA TYR A 241 6.71 -10.96 36.22
C TYR A 241 5.20 -11.04 36.45
N SER A 242 4.64 -12.21 36.18
CA SER A 242 3.20 -12.43 36.10
C SER A 242 2.84 -13.82 36.61
N TYR A 243 1.53 -14.09 36.68
CA TYR A 243 0.98 -15.42 36.86
C TYR A 243 -0.20 -15.62 35.93
N ILE A 244 -0.65 -16.86 35.79
CA ILE A 244 -1.88 -17.21 35.06
C ILE A 244 -2.91 -17.80 36.02
N ALA A 245 -4.18 -17.51 35.79
CA ALA A 245 -5.31 -18.16 36.42
C ALA A 245 -6.21 -18.81 35.36
N ILE A 246 -6.67 -20.02 35.62
CA ILE A 246 -7.47 -20.84 34.68
C ILE A 246 -8.71 -21.36 35.39
N ASP A 247 -9.87 -21.37 34.70
CA ASP A 247 -11.09 -21.98 35.23
C ASP A 247 -10.89 -23.48 35.47
N ASN A 248 -11.64 -24.06 36.40
CA ASN A 248 -11.39 -25.42 36.88
C ASN A 248 -12.17 -26.53 36.13
N ASN A 249 -12.85 -26.20 35.04
CA ASN A 249 -13.84 -27.08 34.42
C ASN A 249 -13.78 -27.18 32.88
N HIS A 250 -12.66 -26.76 32.27
CA HIS A 250 -12.45 -26.83 30.82
C HIS A 250 -12.45 -28.25 30.25
N ASP A 251 -12.90 -28.40 29.00
CA ASP A 251 -12.63 -29.60 28.22
C ASP A 251 -11.21 -29.58 27.63
N SER A 252 -10.82 -30.64 26.91
CA SER A 252 -9.44 -30.79 26.38
C SER A 252 -9.04 -29.62 25.48
N ASN A 253 -9.86 -29.33 24.48
CA ASN A 253 -9.60 -28.27 23.50
C ASN A 253 -9.54 -26.89 24.17
N TRP A 254 -10.44 -26.61 25.13
CA TRP A 254 -10.41 -25.35 25.87
C TRP A 254 -9.14 -25.17 26.72
N LYS A 255 -8.59 -26.25 27.30
CA LYS A 255 -7.32 -26.18 28.03
C LYS A 255 -6.17 -25.80 27.12
N GLU A 256 -6.11 -26.41 25.94
CA GLU A 256 -5.07 -26.15 24.93
C GLU A 256 -5.13 -24.69 24.45
N THR A 257 -6.31 -24.24 24.00
CA THR A 257 -6.53 -22.87 23.51
C THR A 257 -6.20 -21.79 24.55
N VAL A 258 -6.66 -21.95 25.80
CA VAL A 258 -6.41 -20.94 26.85
C VAL A 258 -4.95 -20.96 27.30
N SER A 259 -4.33 -22.13 27.35
CA SER A 259 -2.92 -22.22 27.74
C SER A 259 -2.04 -21.45 26.78
N ALA A 260 -2.25 -21.59 25.46
CA ALA A 260 -1.54 -20.80 24.45
C ALA A 260 -1.83 -19.29 24.59
N HIS A 261 -3.12 -18.92 24.66
CA HIS A 261 -3.52 -17.53 24.72
C HIS A 261 -2.99 -16.77 25.96
N GLU A 262 -3.17 -17.34 27.16
CA GLU A 262 -2.77 -16.68 28.40
C GLU A 262 -1.26 -16.75 28.65
N PHE A 263 -0.59 -17.80 28.17
CA PHE A 263 0.86 -17.85 28.23
C PHE A 263 1.50 -16.85 27.28
N PHE A 264 0.93 -16.63 26.10
CA PHE A 264 1.41 -15.58 25.20
C PHE A 264 1.28 -14.19 25.81
N HIS A 265 0.21 -13.89 26.57
CA HIS A 265 0.15 -12.66 27.36
C HIS A 265 1.29 -12.53 28.38
N ALA A 266 1.65 -13.63 29.06
CA ALA A 266 2.80 -13.64 29.97
C ALA A 266 4.13 -13.32 29.25
N ILE A 267 4.28 -13.78 28.01
CA ILE A 267 5.40 -13.42 27.13
C ILE A 267 5.33 -11.94 26.73
N GLN A 268 4.16 -11.42 26.33
CA GLN A 268 4.00 -10.01 25.96
C GLN A 268 4.41 -9.07 27.10
N PHE A 269 4.18 -9.46 28.36
CA PHE A 269 4.60 -8.71 29.54
C PHE A 269 6.11 -8.63 29.74
N TYR A 270 6.90 -9.49 29.08
CA TYR A 270 8.34 -9.34 28.97
C TYR A 270 8.70 -8.07 28.19
N TYR A 271 8.06 -7.88 27.03
CA TYR A 271 8.34 -6.78 26.11
C TYR A 271 7.76 -5.46 26.60
N ASP A 272 6.43 -5.38 26.70
CA ASP A 272 5.74 -4.21 27.24
C ASP A 272 4.33 -4.55 27.76
N CYS A 273 4.18 -4.65 29.08
CA CYS A 273 2.88 -4.85 29.74
C CYS A 273 1.90 -3.66 29.61
N GLY A 274 2.34 -2.54 29.05
CA GLY A 274 1.57 -1.33 28.80
C GLY A 274 1.27 -1.05 27.32
N GLU A 275 1.60 -1.97 26.41
CA GLU A 275 1.33 -1.89 24.97
C GLU A 275 -0.18 -1.76 24.65
N GLU A 276 -0.49 -1.36 23.42
CA GLU A 276 -1.85 -1.24 22.90
C GLU A 276 -2.60 -2.58 22.93
N ARG A 277 -3.69 -2.60 23.72
CA ARG A 277 -4.47 -3.80 24.04
C ARG A 277 -5.06 -4.53 22.82
N TRP A 278 -5.40 -3.80 21.74
CA TRP A 278 -5.92 -4.43 20.53
C TRP A 278 -4.90 -5.39 19.92
N TRP A 279 -3.61 -5.03 19.94
CA TRP A 279 -2.53 -5.84 19.40
C TRP A 279 -2.17 -7.01 20.31
N MET A 280 -2.21 -6.80 21.63
CA MET A 280 -2.06 -7.88 22.62
C MET A 280 -3.06 -9.01 22.39
N GLU A 281 -4.35 -8.68 22.29
CA GLU A 281 -5.41 -9.68 22.06
C GLU A 281 -5.33 -10.27 20.66
N THR A 282 -5.12 -9.42 19.63
CA THR A 282 -4.96 -9.88 18.23
C THR A 282 -3.90 -10.97 18.12
N THR A 283 -2.71 -10.73 18.69
CA THR A 283 -1.59 -11.68 18.59
C THR A 283 -1.74 -12.87 19.55
N ALA A 284 -2.44 -12.71 20.68
CA ALA A 284 -2.77 -13.83 21.55
C ALA A 284 -3.87 -14.74 20.95
N VAL A 285 -4.78 -14.22 20.13
CA VAL A 285 -5.76 -15.02 19.36
C VAL A 285 -5.07 -15.74 18.22
N TRP A 286 -4.20 -15.04 17.47
CA TRP A 286 -3.35 -15.65 16.46
C TRP A 286 -2.54 -16.82 17.03
N MET A 287 -1.88 -16.64 18.18
CA MET A 287 -1.06 -17.69 18.80
C MET A 287 -1.83 -18.97 19.16
N GLN A 288 -3.13 -18.89 19.42
CA GLN A 288 -3.94 -20.08 19.70
C GLN A 288 -3.87 -21.09 18.56
N ASP A 289 -3.99 -20.57 17.35
CA ASP A 289 -4.06 -21.36 16.13
C ASP A 289 -2.67 -21.85 15.71
N GLU A 290 -1.65 -21.02 15.91
CA GLU A 290 -0.25 -21.38 15.66
C GLU A 290 0.25 -22.51 16.57
N VAL A 291 -0.19 -22.55 17.83
CA VAL A 291 0.18 -23.61 18.76
C VAL A 291 -0.75 -24.83 18.61
N TYR A 292 -2.06 -24.58 18.55
CA TYR A 292 -3.10 -25.59 18.44
C TYR A 292 -4.09 -25.25 17.33
N ASP A 293 -3.76 -25.70 16.12
CA ASP A 293 -4.63 -25.66 14.93
C ASP A 293 -5.96 -26.40 15.20
N HIS A 294 -6.92 -25.61 15.67
CA HIS A 294 -8.29 -25.99 16.04
C HIS A 294 -9.32 -25.11 15.31
N ASP A 295 -8.86 -24.12 14.54
CA ASP A 295 -9.67 -23.14 13.84
C ASP A 295 -10.62 -22.33 14.76
N PHE A 296 -10.33 -22.26 16.06
CA PHE A 296 -11.23 -21.56 17.01
C PHE A 296 -11.35 -20.07 16.70
N TYR A 297 -10.31 -19.47 16.13
CA TYR A 297 -10.30 -18.05 15.81
C TYR A 297 -11.34 -17.66 14.76
N LEU A 298 -11.76 -18.59 13.89
CA LEU A 298 -12.82 -18.39 12.89
C LEU A 298 -14.13 -17.91 13.53
N HIS A 299 -14.40 -18.31 14.78
CA HIS A 299 -15.57 -17.87 15.53
C HIS A 299 -15.59 -16.38 15.83
N TYR A 300 -14.44 -15.71 15.80
CA TYR A 300 -14.31 -14.28 16.06
C TYR A 300 -14.37 -13.44 14.79
N LEU A 301 -14.28 -14.03 13.60
CA LEU A 301 -14.30 -13.29 12.33
C LEU A 301 -15.71 -12.74 11.99
N HIS A 302 -16.76 -13.41 12.48
CA HIS A 302 -18.17 -13.07 12.26
C HIS A 302 -19.03 -13.13 13.54
N HIS A 303 -20.27 -12.63 13.45
CA HIS A 303 -21.30 -12.75 14.46
C HIS A 303 -21.62 -14.23 14.69
N GLY A 304 -21.14 -14.77 15.81
CA GLY A 304 -21.40 -16.14 16.20
C GLY A 304 -22.90 -16.50 16.16
N PRO A 305 -23.26 -17.79 15.92
CA PRO A 305 -24.66 -18.20 15.93
C PRO A 305 -25.31 -17.93 17.29
N PRO A 306 -26.64 -17.74 17.35
CA PRO A 306 -27.34 -17.44 18.60
C PRO A 306 -26.99 -18.42 19.73
N PRO A 307 -26.70 -17.92 20.95
CA PRO A 307 -27.24 -16.69 21.51
C PRO A 307 -26.30 -15.47 21.50
N VAL A 308 -25.13 -15.56 20.86
CA VAL A 308 -24.07 -14.56 20.98
C VAL A 308 -24.21 -13.48 19.91
N MET A 309 -25.18 -12.57 20.10
CA MET A 309 -25.25 -11.36 19.29
C MET A 309 -24.45 -10.26 19.99
N ASP A 310 -23.14 -10.18 19.73
CA ASP A 310 -22.44 -8.90 19.88
C ASP A 310 -22.78 -8.05 18.64
N PRO A 311 -23.42 -6.88 18.80
CA PRO A 311 -23.73 -6.00 17.68
C PRO A 311 -22.50 -5.46 16.94
N ASN A 312 -21.29 -5.63 17.46
CA ASN A 312 -20.04 -5.05 16.94
C ASN A 312 -19.19 -6.02 16.10
N GLY A 313 -19.48 -7.34 16.11
CA GLY A 313 -18.88 -8.37 15.23
C GLY A 313 -17.35 -8.44 15.17
N GLY A 314 -16.83 -9.26 14.25
CA GLY A 314 -15.40 -9.31 13.91
C GLY A 314 -15.08 -8.47 12.68
N TRP A 315 -13.81 -8.51 12.24
CA TRP A 315 -13.32 -7.75 11.08
C TRP A 315 -14.18 -7.94 9.82
N LEU A 316 -14.61 -9.18 9.53
CA LEU A 316 -15.34 -9.46 8.30
C LEU A 316 -16.78 -8.92 8.34
N ASP A 317 -17.37 -8.69 9.52
CA ASP A 317 -18.70 -8.07 9.65
C ASP A 317 -18.65 -6.55 9.73
N ASN A 318 -17.57 -6.00 10.29
CA ASN A 318 -17.42 -4.56 10.55
C ASN A 318 -16.06 -4.05 10.05
N PRO A 319 -15.75 -4.23 8.75
CA PRO A 319 -14.45 -3.84 8.21
C PRO A 319 -14.26 -2.32 8.17
N ASP A 320 -15.34 -1.54 8.30
CA ASP A 320 -15.37 -0.09 8.39
C ASP A 320 -14.91 0.44 9.76
N VAL A 321 -14.74 -0.46 10.74
CA VAL A 321 -14.20 -0.16 12.07
C VAL A 321 -12.67 -0.32 12.08
N SER A 322 -11.98 0.65 12.71
CA SER A 322 -10.51 0.66 12.79
C SER A 322 -9.94 -0.66 13.32
N LEU A 323 -8.84 -1.11 12.72
CA LEU A 323 -8.00 -2.21 13.20
C LEU A 323 -7.56 -2.01 14.66
N THR A 324 -7.44 -0.75 15.09
CA THR A 324 -7.01 -0.39 16.45
C THR A 324 -8.16 -0.32 17.47
N THR A 325 -9.41 -0.50 17.05
CA THR A 325 -10.57 -0.41 17.95
C THR A 325 -10.54 -1.57 18.95
N PHE A 326 -10.66 -1.22 20.24
CA PHE A 326 -10.77 -2.17 21.35
C PHE A 326 -12.14 -2.01 22.00
N ASN A 327 -13.06 -2.93 21.72
CA ASN A 327 -14.47 -2.84 22.15
C ASN A 327 -15.08 -4.16 22.65
N GLY A 328 -14.30 -5.23 22.72
CA GLY A 328 -14.66 -6.51 23.34
C GLY A 328 -14.76 -7.69 22.37
N TRP A 329 -14.92 -7.44 21.06
CA TRP A 329 -15.06 -8.50 20.05
C TRP A 329 -14.25 -8.21 18.78
N HIS A 330 -14.14 -6.94 18.37
CA HIS A 330 -13.43 -6.58 17.14
C HIS A 330 -11.94 -6.97 17.21
N GLU A 331 -11.30 -6.76 18.36
CA GLU A 331 -9.90 -7.13 18.58
C GLU A 331 -9.64 -8.65 18.52
N TYR A 332 -10.62 -9.49 18.89
CA TYR A 332 -10.51 -10.95 18.72
C TYR A 332 -10.59 -11.32 17.24
N GLY A 333 -11.51 -10.69 16.50
CA GLY A 333 -11.65 -10.86 15.05
C GLY A 333 -10.44 -10.34 14.26
N ASN A 334 -9.70 -9.38 14.81
CA ASN A 334 -8.48 -8.84 14.21
C ASN A 334 -7.31 -9.85 14.22
N GLY A 335 -7.45 -11.01 14.89
CA GLY A 335 -6.51 -12.14 14.75
C GLY A 335 -6.18 -12.50 13.30
N ILE A 336 -7.12 -12.30 12.37
CA ILE A 336 -6.92 -12.45 10.92
C ILE A 336 -5.81 -11.55 10.35
N PHE A 337 -5.55 -10.39 10.95
CA PHE A 337 -4.43 -9.53 10.55
C PHE A 337 -3.08 -10.13 11.00
N GLY A 338 -3.02 -10.78 12.16
CA GLY A 338 -1.86 -11.56 12.60
C GLY A 338 -1.59 -12.75 11.69
N LYS A 339 -2.63 -13.51 11.30
CA LYS A 339 -2.55 -14.57 10.28
C LYS A 339 -2.07 -14.02 8.95
N PHE A 340 -2.63 -12.89 8.47
CA PHE A 340 -2.18 -12.25 7.23
C PHE A 340 -0.69 -11.89 7.24
N LEU A 341 -0.20 -11.29 8.32
CA LEU A 341 1.21 -10.93 8.43
C LEU A 341 2.10 -12.18 8.42
N SER A 342 1.81 -13.16 9.28
CA SER A 342 2.63 -14.38 9.41
C SER A 342 2.63 -15.23 8.14
N GLU A 343 1.49 -15.41 7.47
CA GLU A 343 1.41 -16.19 6.23
C GLU A 343 2.04 -15.50 5.02
N LYS A 344 1.99 -14.15 4.96
CA LYS A 344 2.60 -13.40 3.84
C LYS A 344 4.08 -13.08 4.04
N LYS A 345 4.56 -13.05 5.28
CA LYS A 345 5.92 -12.58 5.62
C LYS A 345 6.76 -13.58 6.40
N GLY A 346 6.18 -14.68 6.87
CA GLY A 346 6.81 -15.64 7.78
C GLY A 346 6.37 -15.41 9.23
N THR A 347 6.30 -16.47 10.02
CA THR A 347 5.81 -16.46 11.41
C THR A 347 6.67 -15.59 12.36
N THR A 348 7.93 -15.35 12.01
CA THR A 348 8.85 -14.51 12.79
C THR A 348 8.44 -13.05 12.86
N ILE A 349 7.67 -12.53 11.89
CA ILE A 349 7.28 -11.12 11.84
C ILE A 349 6.57 -10.65 13.12
N ILE A 350 5.73 -11.49 13.72
CA ILE A 350 5.01 -11.13 14.94
C ILE A 350 5.99 -10.97 16.10
N LYS A 351 7.02 -11.82 16.17
CA LYS A 351 8.08 -11.70 17.16
C LYS A 351 8.91 -10.43 16.93
N ASP A 352 9.34 -10.16 15.70
CA ASP A 352 10.12 -8.96 15.37
C ASP A 352 9.37 -7.68 15.75
N ILE A 353 8.04 -7.65 15.52
CA ILE A 353 7.17 -6.57 15.97
C ILE A 353 7.19 -6.44 17.49
N TRP A 354 7.07 -7.54 18.23
CA TRP A 354 7.13 -7.51 19.70
C TRP A 354 8.51 -7.08 20.23
N GLU A 355 9.60 -7.44 19.55
CA GLU A 355 10.95 -6.96 19.85
C GLU A 355 11.08 -5.44 19.65
N GLU A 356 10.53 -4.90 18.56
CA GLU A 356 10.49 -3.45 18.31
C GLU A 356 9.57 -2.71 19.31
N MET A 357 8.48 -3.36 19.75
CA MET A 357 7.56 -2.86 20.78
C MET A 357 8.20 -2.75 22.18
N ALA A 358 9.34 -3.41 22.40
CA ALA A 358 10.15 -3.14 23.59
C ALA A 358 10.71 -1.70 23.63
N SER A 359 10.59 -0.92 22.54
CA SER A 359 11.06 0.47 22.47
C SER A 359 10.12 1.47 21.77
N THR A 360 9.08 0.97 21.10
CA THR A 360 8.03 1.76 20.41
C THR A 360 6.65 1.12 20.66
N ASP A 361 5.55 1.68 20.13
CA ASP A 361 4.20 1.14 20.41
C ASP A 361 3.33 1.06 19.15
N GLY A 362 2.37 0.14 19.18
CA GLY A 362 1.25 0.04 18.26
C GLY A 362 1.64 -0.03 16.78
N LEU A 363 0.87 0.66 15.93
CA LEU A 363 1.07 0.67 14.49
C LEU A 363 2.45 1.23 14.05
N ILE A 364 3.11 2.03 14.88
CA ILE A 364 4.45 2.58 14.57
C ILE A 364 5.49 1.47 14.61
N ALA A 365 5.45 0.59 15.62
CA ALA A 365 6.35 -0.56 15.72
C ALA A 365 6.18 -1.49 14.52
N ILE A 366 4.93 -1.77 14.16
CA ILE A 366 4.59 -2.60 12.99
C ILE A 366 5.16 -1.99 11.71
N ASP A 367 4.95 -0.69 11.48
CA ASP A 367 5.45 0.00 10.28
C ASP A 367 6.99 0.10 10.24
N ASN A 368 7.65 0.22 11.40
CA ASN A 368 9.12 0.20 11.49
C ASN A 368 9.70 -1.15 11.05
N VAL A 369 9.21 -2.25 11.61
CA VAL A 369 9.66 -3.62 11.27
C VAL A 369 9.41 -3.91 9.79
N LEU A 370 8.21 -3.58 9.30
CA LEU A 370 7.87 -3.77 7.89
C LEU A 370 8.86 -3.05 6.95
N LYS A 371 9.31 -1.84 7.31
CA LYS A 371 10.24 -1.04 6.50
C LYS A 371 11.68 -1.50 6.61
N THR A 372 12.11 -1.83 7.81
CA THR A 372 13.52 -2.13 8.10
C THR A 372 13.90 -3.55 7.72
N ASP A 373 13.03 -4.52 8.02
CA ASP A 373 13.35 -5.94 7.91
C ASP A 373 12.64 -6.62 6.73
N TYR A 374 11.48 -6.09 6.29
CA TYR A 374 10.62 -6.73 5.28
C TYR A 374 10.45 -5.91 3.98
N GLY A 375 11.14 -4.78 3.83
CA GLY A 375 11.19 -3.98 2.60
C GLY A 375 9.85 -3.42 2.11
N THR A 376 8.86 -3.24 2.99
CA THR A 376 7.51 -2.74 2.68
C THR A 376 7.03 -1.73 3.73
N ASP A 377 5.82 -1.19 3.61
CA ASP A 377 5.21 -0.33 4.64
C ASP A 377 3.82 -0.83 5.06
N LEU A 378 3.36 -0.35 6.22
CA LEU A 378 2.05 -0.73 6.77
C LEU A 378 0.90 -0.34 5.84
N LYS A 379 1.03 0.76 5.09
CA LYS A 379 0.01 1.21 4.15
C LYS A 379 -0.20 0.20 3.02
N THR A 380 0.87 -0.33 2.47
CA THR A 380 0.86 -1.33 1.40
C THR A 380 0.30 -2.64 1.92
N VAL A 381 0.80 -3.12 3.07
CA VAL A 381 0.34 -4.34 3.74
C VAL A 381 -1.16 -4.27 4.07
N PHE A 382 -1.63 -3.15 4.61
CA PHE A 382 -3.04 -2.95 4.95
C PHE A 382 -3.93 -2.92 3.69
N SER A 383 -3.47 -2.30 2.60
CA SER A 383 -4.18 -2.35 1.33
C SER A 383 -4.30 -3.79 0.82
N ASP A 384 -3.25 -4.59 0.92
CA ASP A 384 -3.26 -5.97 0.44
C ASP A 384 -4.15 -6.84 1.34
N PHE A 385 -4.12 -6.63 2.65
CA PHE A 385 -5.00 -7.27 3.63
C PHE A 385 -6.48 -7.07 3.30
N THR A 386 -6.91 -5.83 3.05
CA THR A 386 -8.30 -5.51 2.73
C THR A 386 -8.77 -6.15 1.42
N VAL A 387 -7.93 -6.16 0.38
CA VAL A 387 -8.22 -6.87 -0.88
C VAL A 387 -8.31 -8.38 -0.65
N THR A 388 -7.37 -8.93 0.12
CA THR A 388 -7.26 -10.37 0.41
C THR A 388 -8.51 -10.89 1.13
N ASN A 389 -8.99 -10.15 2.14
CA ASN A 389 -10.21 -10.50 2.87
C ASN A 389 -11.46 -10.52 1.97
N TYR A 390 -11.52 -9.65 0.96
CA TYR A 390 -12.59 -9.75 -0.02
C TYR A 390 -12.44 -11.00 -0.89
N LEU A 391 -11.25 -11.26 -1.44
CA LEU A 391 -11.03 -12.36 -2.39
C LEU A 391 -11.29 -13.75 -1.81
N ASN A 392 -11.01 -13.97 -0.52
CA ASN A 392 -11.19 -15.27 0.13
C ASN A 392 -12.61 -15.55 0.65
N GLY A 393 -13.54 -14.59 0.55
CA GLY A 393 -14.92 -14.78 1.04
C GLY A 393 -15.67 -15.93 0.34
N ASN A 394 -16.52 -16.64 1.08
CA ASN A 394 -17.36 -17.77 0.64
C ASN A 394 -18.05 -17.65 -0.75
N ASN A 395 -18.42 -16.45 -1.20
CA ASN A 395 -19.04 -16.21 -2.52
C ASN A 395 -18.04 -15.91 -3.65
N ASN A 396 -16.74 -15.85 -3.35
CA ASN A 396 -15.64 -15.58 -4.28
C ASN A 396 -14.78 -16.82 -4.57
N HIS A 397 -15.13 -17.95 -3.97
CA HIS A 397 -14.44 -19.22 -4.15
C HIS A 397 -14.54 -19.73 -5.61
N ASP A 398 -13.39 -20.00 -6.23
CA ASP A 398 -13.28 -20.64 -7.53
C ASP A 398 -13.22 -22.18 -7.44
N GLY A 399 -13.16 -22.72 -6.21
CA GLY A 399 -13.03 -24.14 -5.92
C GLY A 399 -11.63 -24.71 -6.19
N ASN A 400 -10.60 -23.86 -6.29
CA ASN A 400 -9.22 -24.19 -6.54
C ASN A 400 -8.30 -23.76 -5.37
N PHE A 401 -8.10 -24.67 -4.42
CA PHE A 401 -7.25 -24.52 -3.21
C PHE A 401 -5.79 -24.09 -3.43
N ALA A 402 -5.33 -23.98 -4.68
CA ALA A 402 -3.98 -23.53 -5.01
C ALA A 402 -3.84 -21.99 -5.06
N ASN A 403 -4.96 -21.25 -5.02
CA ASN A 403 -5.01 -19.81 -5.18
C ASN A 403 -5.42 -19.06 -3.89
N ASP A 404 -5.81 -19.79 -2.85
CA ASP A 404 -6.26 -19.21 -1.59
C ASP A 404 -5.12 -18.41 -0.96
N GLN A 405 -5.46 -17.21 -0.48
CA GLN A 405 -4.46 -16.30 0.08
C GLN A 405 -4.24 -16.51 1.58
N TYR A 406 -5.09 -17.32 2.22
CA TYR A 406 -4.96 -17.82 3.59
C TYR A 406 -4.98 -19.36 3.60
N GLU A 407 -4.32 -20.01 4.56
CA GLU A 407 -4.40 -21.47 4.76
C GLU A 407 -5.84 -21.94 4.99
N GLU A 408 -6.61 -21.26 5.86
CA GLU A 408 -8.01 -21.57 6.14
C GLU A 408 -9.01 -20.65 5.41
N GLY A 409 -8.58 -20.00 4.33
CA GLY A 409 -9.38 -19.00 3.61
C GLY A 409 -10.72 -19.54 3.08
N ASP A 410 -10.81 -20.84 2.82
CA ASP A 410 -12.04 -21.51 2.39
C ASP A 410 -13.10 -21.64 3.50
N LEU A 411 -12.72 -21.37 4.76
CA LEU A 411 -13.64 -21.37 5.90
C LEU A 411 -14.19 -19.97 6.21
N TYR A 412 -13.68 -18.91 5.56
CA TYR A 412 -14.05 -17.53 5.86
C TYR A 412 -15.39 -17.16 5.21
N ASP A 413 -16.31 -16.52 5.95
CA ASP A 413 -17.47 -15.93 5.28
C ASP A 413 -17.09 -14.65 4.52
N ASP A 414 -18.02 -14.13 3.72
CA ASP A 414 -17.78 -12.92 2.95
C ASP A 414 -17.66 -11.71 3.87
N VAL A 415 -16.72 -10.83 3.52
CA VAL A 415 -16.67 -9.49 4.10
C VAL A 415 -17.97 -8.73 3.83
N ALA A 416 -18.45 -8.02 4.84
CA ALA A 416 -19.67 -7.23 4.79
C ALA A 416 -19.55 -6.12 3.73
N LEU A 417 -20.58 -6.03 2.88
CA LEU A 417 -20.67 -4.99 1.87
C LEU A 417 -21.30 -3.73 2.46
N THR A 418 -20.59 -2.61 2.36
CA THR A 418 -21.12 -1.27 2.62
C THR A 418 -22.28 -0.95 1.66
N ALA A 419 -22.14 -1.34 0.39
CA ALA A 419 -23.21 -1.16 -0.59
C ALA A 419 -23.17 -2.21 -1.71
N ASP A 420 -24.34 -2.66 -2.15
CA ASP A 420 -24.54 -3.42 -3.40
C ASP A 420 -25.53 -2.68 -4.32
N ARG A 421 -25.17 -2.43 -5.57
CA ARG A 421 -25.93 -1.57 -6.51
C ARG A 421 -26.00 -2.15 -7.93
N THR A 422 -27.01 -1.72 -8.70
CA THR A 422 -27.06 -1.93 -10.16
C THR A 422 -27.06 -0.58 -10.88
N TYR A 423 -26.02 -0.32 -11.64
CA TYR A 423 -25.91 0.86 -12.48
C TYR A 423 -26.65 0.68 -13.80
N SER A 424 -27.63 1.56 -14.06
CA SER A 424 -28.52 1.49 -15.23
C SER A 424 -28.42 2.72 -16.16
N GLY A 425 -27.35 3.49 -16.04
CA GLY A 425 -27.08 4.68 -16.87
C GLY A 425 -27.56 6.01 -16.28
N THR A 426 -28.13 6.00 -15.07
CA THR A 426 -28.43 7.21 -14.30
C THR A 426 -27.39 7.38 -13.22
N THR A 427 -26.89 8.59 -13.02
CA THR A 427 -25.87 8.88 -12.00
C THR A 427 -26.30 8.40 -10.61
N ILE A 428 -25.44 7.64 -9.94
CA ILE A 428 -25.61 7.20 -8.55
C ILE A 428 -24.50 7.85 -7.73
N ASN A 429 -24.86 8.46 -6.60
CA ASN A 429 -23.91 8.94 -5.60
C ASN A 429 -24.07 8.08 -4.34
N ILE A 430 -22.97 7.52 -3.87
CA ILE A 430 -22.85 6.68 -2.67
C ILE A 430 -21.90 7.44 -1.71
N PRO A 431 -22.44 8.32 -0.83
CA PRO A 431 -21.65 8.94 0.22
C PRO A 431 -21.49 7.98 1.40
N ASP A 432 -20.30 7.94 1.99
CA ASP A 432 -20.02 7.13 3.18
C ASP A 432 -18.86 7.68 4.03
N THR A 433 -18.58 7.03 5.15
CA THR A 433 -17.48 7.32 6.07
C THR A 433 -16.77 6.04 6.48
N VAL A 434 -15.44 6.06 6.53
CA VAL A 434 -14.64 4.90 6.93
C VAL A 434 -13.57 5.30 7.95
N ASN A 435 -13.41 4.52 9.02
CA ASN A 435 -12.42 4.81 10.06
C ASN A 435 -10.98 4.73 9.55
N GLU A 436 -10.07 5.43 10.22
CA GLU A 436 -8.63 5.23 10.00
C GLU A 436 -8.23 3.77 10.29
N TRP A 437 -7.45 3.16 9.40
CA TRP A 437 -7.11 1.73 9.39
C TRP A 437 -8.34 0.82 9.34
N ALA A 438 -9.30 1.19 8.49
CA ALA A 438 -10.49 0.42 8.16
C ALA A 438 -10.76 0.44 6.64
N ALA A 439 -11.73 -0.35 6.17
CA ALA A 439 -12.09 -0.45 4.76
C ALA A 439 -13.58 -0.64 4.50
N ASP A 440 -14.05 -0.03 3.42
CA ASP A 440 -15.39 -0.22 2.86
C ASP A 440 -15.37 -1.05 1.58
N TYR A 441 -16.44 -1.81 1.35
CA TYR A 441 -16.63 -2.66 0.17
C TYR A 441 -17.92 -2.29 -0.56
N ILE A 442 -17.78 -1.68 -1.74
CA ILE A 442 -18.90 -1.29 -2.59
C ILE A 442 -18.95 -2.19 -3.81
N GLN A 443 -19.94 -3.06 -3.86
CA GLN A 443 -20.25 -3.89 -5.01
C GLN A 443 -21.22 -3.19 -5.96
N PHE A 444 -21.02 -3.35 -7.27
CA PHE A 444 -22.05 -3.07 -8.24
C PHE A 444 -21.98 -3.92 -9.51
N THR A 445 -23.11 -3.95 -10.22
CA THR A 445 -23.25 -4.50 -11.58
C THR A 445 -23.69 -3.41 -12.54
N SER A 446 -23.44 -3.55 -13.85
CA SER A 446 -23.89 -2.57 -14.85
C SER A 446 -24.77 -3.20 -15.91
N THR A 447 -25.82 -2.49 -16.33
CA THR A 447 -26.62 -2.86 -17.50
C THR A 447 -26.26 -2.04 -18.75
N VAL A 448 -25.25 -1.17 -18.66
CA VAL A 448 -24.89 -0.20 -19.70
C VAL A 448 -23.70 -0.72 -20.52
N GLU A 449 -23.87 -0.76 -21.85
CA GLU A 449 -22.86 -1.26 -22.80
C GLU A 449 -21.72 -0.26 -23.04
N ASP A 450 -21.99 1.04 -22.94
CA ASP A 450 -21.07 2.14 -23.27
C ASP A 450 -20.01 2.42 -22.17
N GLY A 451 -19.90 1.57 -21.14
CA GLY A 451 -19.00 1.73 -19.99
C GLY A 451 -19.56 2.58 -18.84
N VAL A 452 -18.84 2.61 -17.72
CA VAL A 452 -19.18 3.35 -16.49
C VAL A 452 -17.97 4.18 -16.06
N GLU A 453 -18.16 5.48 -15.83
CA GLU A 453 -17.20 6.32 -15.12
C GLU A 453 -17.44 6.16 -13.61
N VAL A 454 -16.41 5.76 -12.89
CA VAL A 454 -16.37 5.63 -11.44
C VAL A 454 -15.55 6.79 -10.91
N GLU A 455 -16.17 7.73 -10.21
CA GLU A 455 -15.51 8.87 -9.59
C GLU A 455 -15.44 8.68 -8.08
N PHE A 456 -14.25 8.80 -7.50
CA PHE A 456 -14.02 8.77 -6.06
C PHE A 456 -13.70 10.18 -5.58
N GLN A 457 -14.36 10.62 -4.50
CA GLN A 457 -14.15 11.92 -3.88
C GLN A 457 -13.93 11.77 -2.38
N GLY A 458 -12.68 11.76 -1.94
CA GLY A 458 -12.32 11.90 -0.52
C GLY A 458 -12.47 13.35 -0.04
N GLU A 459 -12.64 13.51 1.27
CA GLU A 459 -12.73 14.82 1.92
C GLU A 459 -11.49 15.71 1.76
N GLU A 460 -11.70 17.03 1.67
CA GLU A 460 -10.61 18.01 1.72
C GLU A 460 -10.87 19.04 2.83
N ILE A 461 -10.01 19.03 3.85
CA ILE A 461 -10.08 20.01 4.95
C ILE A 461 -9.03 21.10 4.71
N PHE A 462 -9.46 22.20 4.08
CA PHE A 462 -8.68 23.35 3.56
C PHE A 462 -7.59 23.97 4.47
N LEU A 463 -7.52 23.62 5.75
CA LEU A 463 -6.55 24.18 6.72
C LEU A 463 -5.77 23.13 7.54
N LEU A 464 -6.13 21.85 7.45
CA LEU A 464 -5.72 20.84 8.45
C LEU A 464 -5.20 19.53 7.84
N GLY A 465 -5.32 19.33 6.53
CA GLY A 465 -4.92 18.11 5.84
C GLY A 465 -6.10 17.37 5.22
N SER A 466 -5.83 16.22 4.62
CA SER A 466 -6.80 15.35 3.96
C SER A 466 -6.61 13.92 4.45
N SER A 467 -7.68 13.13 4.46
CA SER A 467 -7.58 11.69 4.69
C SER A 467 -6.87 10.97 3.54
N ASN A 468 -6.08 9.96 3.90
CA ASN A 468 -5.30 9.13 3.01
C ASN A 468 -6.09 7.86 2.70
N TYR A 469 -6.60 7.76 1.47
CA TYR A 469 -7.25 6.54 1.03
C TYR A 469 -6.34 5.73 0.12
N VAL A 470 -6.64 4.44 0.02
CA VAL A 470 -6.19 3.53 -1.03
C VAL A 470 -7.44 2.88 -1.60
N VAL A 471 -7.69 3.08 -2.89
CA VAL A 471 -8.88 2.58 -3.57
C VAL A 471 -8.43 1.53 -4.59
N LYS A 472 -9.05 0.36 -4.55
CA LYS A 472 -8.83 -0.74 -5.49
C LYS A 472 -10.16 -1.11 -6.14
N ILE A 473 -10.12 -1.62 -7.36
CA ILE A 473 -11.31 -2.20 -8.01
C ILE A 473 -11.05 -3.67 -8.30
N ILE A 474 -12.02 -4.54 -8.02
CA ILE A 474 -11.97 -5.97 -8.32
C ILE A 474 -13.04 -6.28 -9.38
N LEU A 475 -12.61 -6.90 -10.49
CA LEU A 475 -13.46 -7.22 -11.63
C LEU A 475 -13.65 -8.74 -11.76
N TYR A 476 -14.90 -9.19 -11.84
CA TYR A 476 -15.25 -10.60 -11.99
C TYR A 476 -16.02 -10.85 -13.29
N ASN A 477 -15.59 -11.87 -14.04
CA ASN A 477 -16.36 -12.51 -15.10
C ASN A 477 -15.79 -13.89 -15.42
N ALA A 478 -16.30 -14.56 -16.47
CA ALA A 478 -15.75 -15.83 -16.94
C ALA A 478 -14.25 -15.81 -17.33
N THR A 479 -13.66 -14.63 -17.58
CA THR A 479 -12.23 -14.45 -17.87
C THR A 479 -11.40 -14.26 -16.60
N TYR A 480 -11.98 -13.57 -15.60
CA TYR A 480 -11.38 -13.34 -14.29
C TYR A 480 -12.26 -13.99 -13.20
N PRO A 481 -12.29 -15.35 -13.13
CA PRO A 481 -13.09 -16.04 -12.12
C PRO A 481 -12.59 -15.75 -10.70
N GLU A 482 -11.28 -15.58 -10.53
CA GLU A 482 -10.59 -15.28 -9.27
C GLU A 482 -10.64 -13.79 -8.86
N GLY A 483 -11.25 -12.93 -9.70
CA GLY A 483 -11.28 -11.49 -9.47
C GLY A 483 -9.97 -10.80 -9.88
N LYS A 484 -10.06 -9.87 -10.83
CA LYS A 484 -8.91 -9.05 -11.24
C LYS A 484 -8.86 -7.76 -10.44
N VAL A 485 -7.80 -7.58 -9.66
CA VAL A 485 -7.53 -6.34 -8.92
C VAL A 485 -6.88 -5.31 -9.85
N ILE A 486 -7.40 -4.08 -9.83
CA ILE A 486 -6.82 -2.92 -10.50
C ILE A 486 -6.70 -1.75 -9.52
N ASP A 487 -5.65 -0.96 -9.67
CA ASP A 487 -5.42 0.22 -8.85
C ASP A 487 -6.28 1.39 -9.33
N PHE A 488 -6.84 2.13 -8.37
CA PHE A 488 -7.45 3.40 -8.67
C PHE A 488 -6.38 4.47 -8.88
N VAL A 489 -6.62 5.30 -9.88
CA VAL A 489 -5.67 6.23 -10.47
C VAL A 489 -5.24 7.38 -9.55
N GLU A 490 -6.19 7.95 -8.80
CA GLU A 490 -5.91 8.93 -7.75
C GLU A 490 -6.77 8.58 -6.54
N ASN A 491 -6.13 8.04 -5.51
CA ASN A 491 -6.84 7.52 -4.35
C ASN A 491 -7.46 8.62 -3.49
N HIS A 492 -7.16 9.90 -3.69
CA HIS A 492 -7.80 10.99 -2.95
C HIS A 492 -9.01 11.56 -3.68
N LYS A 493 -8.86 11.94 -4.96
CA LYS A 493 -9.93 12.42 -5.83
C LYS A 493 -9.66 12.02 -7.28
N GLY A 494 -10.18 10.88 -7.70
CA GLY A 494 -9.87 10.32 -9.01
C GLY A 494 -11.11 9.89 -9.78
N LYS A 495 -10.89 9.58 -11.05
CA LYS A 495 -11.90 9.01 -11.95
C LYS A 495 -11.29 7.85 -12.70
N GLU A 496 -12.03 6.76 -12.77
CA GLU A 496 -11.68 5.59 -13.56
C GLU A 496 -12.82 5.26 -14.53
N ILE A 497 -12.48 4.89 -15.78
CA ILE A 497 -13.48 4.48 -16.76
C ILE A 497 -13.42 2.96 -16.87
N LEU A 498 -14.52 2.29 -16.53
CA LEU A 498 -14.71 0.86 -16.73
C LEU A 498 -15.44 0.64 -18.07
N PRO A 499 -14.73 0.38 -19.17
CA PRO A 499 -15.35 0.11 -20.45
C PRO A 499 -16.18 -1.18 -20.37
N LYS A 500 -17.31 -1.20 -21.08
CA LYS A 500 -18.21 -2.37 -21.15
C LYS A 500 -18.49 -3.01 -19.80
N ALA A 501 -18.77 -2.18 -18.79
CA ALA A 501 -19.01 -2.65 -17.42
C ALA A 501 -20.11 -3.72 -17.31
N ASN A 502 -20.99 -3.85 -18.32
CA ASN A 502 -22.01 -4.87 -18.44
C ASN A 502 -21.51 -6.28 -18.82
N GLU A 503 -20.25 -6.41 -19.24
CA GLU A 503 -19.60 -7.71 -19.50
C GLU A 503 -18.98 -8.31 -18.23
N TYR A 504 -18.92 -7.54 -17.13
CA TYR A 504 -18.53 -8.05 -15.82
C TYR A 504 -19.76 -8.55 -15.06
N ASP A 505 -19.64 -9.74 -14.49
CA ASP A 505 -20.67 -10.33 -13.64
C ASP A 505 -20.77 -9.58 -12.30
N LYS A 506 -19.65 -9.05 -11.82
CA LYS A 506 -19.53 -8.29 -10.59
C LYS A 506 -18.33 -7.34 -10.62
N ILE A 507 -18.50 -6.13 -10.08
CA ILE A 507 -17.45 -5.12 -9.90
C ILE A 507 -17.47 -4.70 -8.43
N VAL A 508 -16.31 -4.54 -7.81
CA VAL A 508 -16.18 -4.21 -6.39
C VAL A 508 -15.17 -3.09 -6.24
N LEU A 509 -15.48 -2.06 -5.46
CA LEU A 509 -14.50 -1.10 -4.97
C LEU A 509 -14.13 -1.46 -3.54
N VAL A 510 -12.84 -1.55 -3.26
CA VAL A 510 -12.27 -1.66 -1.90
C VAL A 510 -11.70 -0.29 -1.56
N ILE A 511 -12.19 0.34 -0.51
CA ILE A 511 -11.82 1.70 -0.11
C ILE A 511 -11.22 1.63 1.28
N ALA A 512 -9.89 1.60 1.37
CA ALA A 512 -9.16 1.55 2.63
C ALA A 512 -8.72 2.96 3.06
N CYS A 513 -8.99 3.35 4.31
CA CYS A 513 -8.46 4.58 4.89
C CYS A 513 -7.20 4.25 5.71
N THR A 514 -6.07 4.83 5.32
CA THR A 514 -4.71 4.53 5.83
C THR A 514 -4.11 5.70 6.59
N GLY A 515 -4.92 6.70 6.88
CA GLY A 515 -4.51 7.88 7.63
C GLY A 515 -5.61 8.92 7.63
N HIS A 516 -5.91 9.50 8.78
CA HIS A 516 -6.82 10.63 8.88
C HIS A 516 -6.10 11.79 9.60
N PRO A 517 -6.32 13.08 9.23
CA PRO A 517 -5.65 14.22 9.89
C PRO A 517 -5.91 14.33 11.41
N TRP A 518 -6.90 13.58 11.88
CA TRP A 518 -7.30 13.40 13.27
C TRP A 518 -7.57 11.91 13.52
N THR A 519 -7.71 11.48 14.77
CA THR A 519 -8.37 10.18 15.03
C THR A 519 -9.84 10.31 14.63
N GLY A 520 -10.36 9.47 13.73
CA GLY A 520 -11.78 9.50 13.31
C GLY A 520 -12.07 8.86 11.95
N ASP A 521 -13.22 9.22 11.40
CA ASP A 521 -13.78 8.66 10.17
C ASP A 521 -13.49 9.62 9.00
N GLY A 522 -12.98 9.08 7.89
CA GLY A 522 -12.77 9.84 6.66
C GLY A 522 -14.01 9.82 5.77
N ASP A 523 -14.59 10.99 5.54
CA ASP A 523 -15.73 11.18 4.63
C ASP A 523 -15.33 10.97 3.16
N TYR A 524 -16.12 10.19 2.41
CA TYR A 524 -15.94 10.07 0.96
C TYR A 524 -17.26 9.91 0.19
N SER A 525 -17.15 9.96 -1.14
CA SER A 525 -18.27 9.70 -2.05
C SER A 525 -17.80 8.95 -3.30
N VAL A 526 -18.48 7.86 -3.63
CA VAL A 526 -18.35 7.17 -4.92
C VAL A 526 -19.50 7.56 -5.82
N ILE A 527 -19.17 8.03 -7.02
CA ILE A 527 -20.15 8.51 -8.01
C ILE A 527 -20.02 7.69 -9.29
N LEU A 528 -21.07 6.92 -9.61
CA LEU A 528 -21.16 6.15 -10.85
C LEU A 528 -21.86 6.99 -11.91
N LYS A 529 -21.21 7.21 -13.05
CA LYS A 529 -21.67 8.06 -14.16
C LYS A 529 -21.55 7.33 -15.50
N LYS A 530 -22.24 7.87 -16.50
CA LYS A 530 -22.11 7.40 -17.88
C LYS A 530 -20.81 7.99 -18.45
N VAL A 531 -20.08 7.22 -19.24
CA VAL A 531 -18.88 7.70 -19.93
C VAL A 531 -19.25 8.88 -20.84
N GLY A 532 -18.53 10.00 -20.71
CA GLY A 532 -18.79 11.22 -21.46
C GLY A 532 -18.41 11.09 -22.94
N TYR A 533 -19.37 11.27 -23.84
CA TYR A 533 -19.10 11.48 -25.27
C TYR A 533 -18.51 12.87 -25.53
N LEU A 534 -18.02 13.17 -26.74
CA LEU A 534 -17.42 14.48 -27.06
C LEU A 534 -18.39 15.40 -27.81
N ASP A 535 -18.57 16.63 -27.30
CA ASP A 535 -19.09 17.76 -28.07
C ASP A 535 -17.93 18.74 -28.32
N VAL A 536 -17.48 18.82 -29.57
CA VAL A 536 -16.31 19.62 -29.95
C VAL A 536 -16.65 20.69 -30.98
N VAL A 537 -16.08 21.88 -30.84
CA VAL A 537 -16.16 22.93 -31.86
C VAL A 537 -14.78 23.14 -32.49
N LEU A 538 -14.71 23.11 -33.82
CA LEU A 538 -13.50 23.43 -34.58
C LEU A 538 -13.54 24.92 -34.99
N ASP A 539 -12.64 25.71 -34.41
CA ASP A 539 -12.42 27.11 -34.81
C ASP A 539 -11.37 27.14 -35.92
N PHE A 540 -11.82 27.47 -37.13
CA PHE A 540 -11.06 27.32 -38.36
C PHE A 540 -10.67 28.68 -38.96
N ASP A 541 -9.39 29.03 -38.88
CA ASP A 541 -8.87 30.25 -39.49
C ASP A 541 -8.96 30.22 -41.02
N CYS A 542 -9.67 31.19 -41.57
CA CYS A 542 -9.84 31.46 -42.98
C CYS A 542 -9.31 32.85 -43.37
N SER A 543 -8.42 33.44 -42.57
CA SER A 543 -7.81 34.75 -42.84
C SER A 543 -6.89 34.73 -44.07
N GLY A 544 -6.51 35.91 -44.57
CA GLY A 544 -5.70 36.02 -45.79
C GLY A 544 -4.33 35.32 -45.71
N SER A 545 -3.75 35.18 -44.50
CA SER A 545 -2.47 34.49 -44.27
C SER A 545 -2.56 32.99 -44.60
N MET A 546 -3.73 32.38 -44.43
CA MET A 546 -4.01 30.97 -44.74
C MET A 546 -4.04 30.65 -46.25
N SER A 547 -3.87 31.64 -47.12
CA SER A 547 -4.01 31.44 -48.57
C SER A 547 -3.00 30.44 -49.15
N GLY A 548 -3.35 29.84 -50.29
CA GLY A 548 -2.50 28.86 -50.97
C GLY A 548 -2.60 27.47 -50.34
N GLN A 549 -1.45 26.85 -50.08
CA GLN A 549 -1.39 25.46 -49.60
C GLN A 549 -1.92 25.33 -48.16
N LYS A 550 -1.78 26.38 -47.33
CA LYS A 550 -2.11 26.29 -45.90
C LYS A 550 -3.58 25.96 -45.63
N ILE A 551 -4.50 26.60 -46.33
CA ILE A 551 -5.94 26.30 -46.21
C ILE A 551 -6.27 24.89 -46.71
N ILE A 552 -5.52 24.37 -47.68
CA ILE A 552 -5.73 23.00 -48.20
C ILE A 552 -5.31 21.98 -47.14
N ASP A 553 -4.17 22.18 -46.51
CA ASP A 553 -3.63 21.31 -45.47
C ASP A 553 -4.55 21.30 -44.23
N ALA A 554 -4.96 22.49 -43.78
CA ALA A 554 -5.88 22.66 -42.65
C ALA A 554 -7.21 21.93 -42.89
N LYS A 555 -7.77 22.01 -44.10
CA LYS A 555 -9.01 21.29 -44.44
C LYS A 555 -8.82 19.79 -44.36
N ASN A 556 -7.69 19.27 -44.84
CA ASN A 556 -7.42 17.84 -44.83
C ASN A 556 -7.22 17.30 -43.40
N ALA A 557 -6.51 18.04 -42.55
CA ALA A 557 -6.34 17.69 -41.14
C ALA A 557 -7.67 17.71 -40.38
N ALA A 558 -8.48 18.77 -40.53
CA ALA A 558 -9.79 18.86 -39.89
C ALA A 558 -10.76 17.74 -40.33
N LYS A 559 -10.74 17.34 -41.61
CA LYS A 559 -11.53 16.19 -42.07
C LYS A 559 -11.05 14.88 -41.45
N THR A 560 -9.74 14.70 -41.28
CA THR A 560 -9.15 13.51 -40.63
C THR A 560 -9.64 13.39 -39.19
N PHE A 561 -9.66 14.51 -38.44
CA PHE A 561 -10.25 14.55 -37.10
C PHE A 561 -11.72 14.16 -37.09
N VAL A 562 -12.52 14.71 -38.02
CA VAL A 562 -13.95 14.37 -38.13
C VAL A 562 -14.15 12.88 -38.47
N ASP A 563 -13.26 12.26 -39.23
CA ASP A 563 -13.33 10.83 -39.54
C ASP A 563 -13.01 9.92 -38.35
N LEU A 564 -12.27 10.44 -37.35
CA LEU A 564 -11.91 9.76 -36.11
C LEU A 564 -12.93 9.94 -34.97
N LEU A 565 -13.89 10.85 -35.14
CA LEU A 565 -14.99 10.99 -34.19
C LEU A 565 -15.90 9.76 -34.21
N GLU A 566 -16.44 9.44 -33.04
CA GLU A 566 -17.22 8.25 -32.83
C GLU A 566 -18.61 8.39 -33.43
N LYS A 567 -18.94 7.48 -34.34
CA LYS A 567 -20.18 7.55 -35.14
C LYS A 567 -21.38 7.08 -34.33
N PRO A 568 -22.60 7.58 -34.63
CA PRO A 568 -23.82 7.05 -34.02
C PRO A 568 -23.97 5.54 -34.22
N SER A 569 -24.31 4.81 -33.16
CA SER A 569 -24.56 3.37 -33.18
C SER A 569 -26.06 3.05 -33.00
N GLY A 570 -26.52 1.93 -33.54
CA GLY A 570 -27.88 1.40 -33.32
C GLY A 570 -28.85 1.57 -34.50
N TRP A 571 -29.51 0.47 -34.91
CA TRP A 571 -30.49 0.44 -36.02
C TRP A 571 -31.87 1.01 -35.63
N ILE A 572 -32.20 1.06 -34.33
CA ILE A 572 -33.54 1.44 -33.82
C ILE A 572 -33.56 2.78 -33.08
N PHE A 573 -32.45 3.16 -32.44
CA PHE A 573 -32.26 4.48 -31.85
C PHE A 573 -30.90 4.98 -32.32
N LYS A 574 -30.85 6.06 -33.11
CA LYS A 574 -29.59 6.77 -33.33
C LYS A 574 -29.24 7.45 -32.01
N THR A 575 -28.45 6.82 -31.17
CA THR A 575 -27.82 7.51 -30.05
C THR A 575 -26.63 8.29 -30.63
N ASP A 576 -26.68 9.62 -30.51
CA ASP A 576 -25.57 10.47 -30.92
C ASP A 576 -24.38 10.20 -29.98
N ARG A 577 -23.25 9.71 -30.52
CA ARG A 577 -21.98 9.57 -29.79
C ARG A 577 -21.26 10.89 -29.79
N ASP A 578 -20.26 11.13 -30.64
CA ASP A 578 -19.60 12.44 -30.73
C ASP A 578 -20.36 13.42 -31.63
N LYS A 579 -20.25 14.73 -31.35
CA LYS A 579 -20.74 15.81 -32.24
C LYS A 579 -19.64 16.83 -32.51
N VAL A 580 -19.69 17.40 -33.71
CA VAL A 580 -18.78 18.48 -34.13
C VAL A 580 -19.56 19.72 -34.56
N GLY A 581 -19.15 20.88 -34.05
CA GLY A 581 -19.55 22.20 -34.52
C GLY A 581 -18.42 22.85 -35.32
N LEU A 582 -18.75 23.75 -36.25
CA LEU A 582 -17.77 24.39 -37.13
C LEU A 582 -17.93 25.90 -37.10
N VAL A 583 -16.86 26.59 -36.71
CA VAL A 583 -16.76 28.05 -36.72
C VAL A 583 -15.61 28.46 -37.62
N SER A 584 -15.89 29.11 -38.76
CA SER A 584 -14.83 29.77 -39.54
C SER A 584 -14.63 31.20 -39.09
N PHE A 585 -13.39 31.71 -39.13
CA PHE A 585 -13.12 33.10 -38.82
C PHE A 585 -12.09 33.77 -39.72
N SER A 586 -12.27 35.06 -39.94
CA SER A 586 -11.33 35.96 -40.60
C SER A 586 -11.45 37.35 -39.97
N SER A 587 -11.98 38.36 -40.68
CA SER A 587 -12.28 39.68 -40.08
C SER A 587 -13.37 39.62 -39.01
N SER A 588 -14.22 38.61 -39.10
CA SER A 588 -15.26 38.20 -38.14
C SER A 588 -15.41 36.68 -38.22
N ALA A 589 -16.11 36.09 -37.25
CA ALA A 589 -16.40 34.66 -37.21
C ALA A 589 -17.84 34.34 -37.65
N THR A 590 -18.04 33.13 -38.15
CA THR A 590 -19.36 32.58 -38.53
C THR A 590 -19.49 31.17 -37.97
N LEU A 591 -20.59 30.88 -37.28
CA LEU A 591 -20.96 29.51 -36.94
C LEU A 591 -21.56 28.87 -38.20
N ASP A 592 -20.74 28.15 -38.95
CA ASP A 592 -21.13 27.54 -40.23
C ASP A 592 -21.93 26.26 -40.02
N ARG A 593 -21.72 25.60 -38.88
CA ARG A 593 -22.48 24.42 -38.49
C ARG A 593 -22.61 24.29 -36.98
N HIS A 594 -23.86 24.14 -36.52
CA HIS A 594 -24.16 23.70 -35.16
C HIS A 594 -23.66 22.28 -34.91
N LEU A 595 -23.50 21.90 -33.65
CA LEU A 595 -23.09 20.54 -33.23
C LEU A 595 -23.91 19.46 -33.97
N THR A 596 -23.22 18.63 -34.74
CA THR A 596 -23.84 17.60 -35.60
C THR A 596 -23.11 16.26 -35.53
N SER A 597 -23.88 15.17 -35.66
CA SER A 597 -23.39 13.81 -35.89
C SER A 597 -23.38 13.43 -37.38
N ASP A 598 -23.81 14.33 -38.27
CA ASP A 598 -23.65 14.19 -39.73
C ASP A 598 -22.25 14.64 -40.15
N PHE A 599 -21.29 13.74 -39.97
CA PHE A 599 -19.88 13.99 -40.29
C PHE A 599 -19.65 14.21 -41.80
N ASN A 600 -20.54 13.75 -42.68
CA ASN A 600 -20.43 14.04 -44.11
C ASN A 600 -20.82 15.50 -44.41
N ASP A 601 -21.87 16.02 -43.78
CA ASP A 601 -22.23 17.44 -43.86
C ASP A 601 -21.11 18.34 -43.28
N ALA A 602 -20.55 17.98 -42.12
CA ALA A 602 -19.41 18.71 -41.54
C ALA A 602 -18.21 18.78 -42.50
N LYS A 603 -17.80 17.66 -43.09
CA LYS A 603 -16.71 17.62 -44.09
C LYS A 603 -17.05 18.44 -45.35
N ASN A 604 -18.31 18.47 -45.77
CA ASN A 604 -18.75 19.29 -46.91
C ASN A 604 -18.64 20.80 -46.61
N VAL A 605 -18.98 21.23 -45.39
CA VAL A 605 -18.78 22.62 -44.93
C VAL A 605 -17.30 22.99 -44.95
N ILE A 606 -16.43 22.15 -44.37
CA ILE A 606 -14.97 22.35 -44.35
C ILE A 606 -14.41 22.51 -45.78
N ASN A 607 -14.86 21.69 -46.74
CA ASN A 607 -14.42 21.79 -48.13
C ASN A 607 -14.72 23.16 -48.76
N GLY A 608 -15.76 23.86 -48.29
CA GLY A 608 -16.18 25.19 -48.77
C GLY A 608 -15.32 26.36 -48.31
N TYR A 609 -14.47 26.20 -47.29
CA TYR A 609 -13.70 27.30 -46.72
C TYR A 609 -12.69 27.93 -47.68
N SER A 610 -12.45 29.23 -47.57
CA SER A 610 -11.53 29.95 -48.44
C SER A 610 -10.85 31.08 -47.69
N ALA A 611 -9.54 31.25 -47.92
CA ALA A 611 -8.73 32.25 -47.25
C ALA A 611 -9.02 33.68 -47.74
N GLY A 612 -9.20 34.63 -46.82
CA GLY A 612 -9.33 36.06 -47.09
C GLY A 612 -9.65 36.88 -45.83
N GLY A 613 -9.32 38.17 -45.84
CA GLY A 613 -9.63 39.08 -44.72
C GLY A 613 -8.57 39.11 -43.62
N SER A 614 -8.93 39.74 -42.49
CA SER A 614 -8.13 39.89 -41.27
C SER A 614 -8.24 38.64 -40.37
N THR A 615 -7.74 38.69 -39.12
CA THR A 615 -7.75 37.57 -38.16
C THR A 615 -8.37 38.03 -36.84
N ASN A 616 -9.58 37.56 -36.52
CA ASN A 616 -10.39 37.96 -35.36
C ASN A 616 -10.63 36.77 -34.42
N MET A 617 -9.68 36.53 -33.53
CA MET A 617 -9.74 35.30 -32.74
C MET A 617 -10.82 35.34 -31.64
N GLY A 618 -11.06 36.51 -31.06
CA GLY A 618 -12.05 36.69 -29.99
C GLY A 618 -13.48 36.42 -30.45
N ASP A 619 -13.84 36.79 -31.68
CA ASP A 619 -15.18 36.54 -32.22
C ASP A 619 -15.44 35.04 -32.48
N ALA A 620 -14.42 34.29 -32.88
CA ALA A 620 -14.51 32.83 -33.03
C ALA A 620 -14.74 32.16 -31.67
N LEU A 621 -13.86 32.45 -30.70
CA LEU A 621 -13.93 31.83 -29.38
C LEU A 621 -15.26 32.15 -28.68
N SER A 622 -15.76 33.39 -28.81
CA SER A 622 -17.05 33.79 -28.25
C SER A 622 -18.23 32.98 -28.83
N LYS A 623 -18.21 32.69 -30.14
CA LYS A 623 -19.27 31.89 -30.78
C LYS A 623 -19.20 30.42 -30.36
N SER A 624 -18.01 29.88 -30.24
CA SER A 624 -17.79 28.47 -29.88
C SER A 624 -18.18 28.21 -28.43
N ILE A 625 -17.81 29.11 -27.51
CA ILE A 625 -18.30 29.09 -26.12
C ILE A 625 -19.83 29.19 -26.09
N SER A 626 -20.43 30.07 -26.91
CA SER A 626 -21.88 30.23 -26.96
C SER A 626 -22.60 29.00 -27.51
N GLU A 627 -22.04 28.34 -28.53
CA GLU A 627 -22.59 27.12 -29.12
C GLU A 627 -22.58 25.97 -28.11
N LEU A 628 -21.45 25.72 -27.43
CA LEU A 628 -21.35 24.68 -26.41
C LEU A 628 -22.28 24.96 -25.23
N LYS A 629 -22.32 26.20 -24.72
CA LYS A 629 -23.25 26.59 -23.64
C LYS A 629 -24.74 26.45 -24.00
N THR A 630 -25.09 26.60 -25.28
CA THR A 630 -26.50 26.64 -25.71
C THR A 630 -26.99 25.29 -26.22
N ASN A 631 -26.14 24.58 -26.95
CA ASN A 631 -26.48 23.38 -27.71
C ASN A 631 -25.62 22.17 -27.36
N GLY A 632 -24.58 22.33 -26.53
CA GLY A 632 -23.81 21.22 -25.98
C GLY A 632 -24.66 20.36 -25.05
N ARG A 633 -24.33 19.08 -24.98
CA ARG A 633 -25.01 18.12 -24.12
C ARG A 633 -24.36 18.08 -22.74
N ASP A 634 -25.17 18.16 -21.70
CA ASP A 634 -24.70 18.22 -20.31
C ASP A 634 -23.92 16.96 -19.86
N ASP A 635 -24.08 15.83 -20.55
CA ASP A 635 -23.42 14.54 -20.27
C ASP A 635 -22.18 14.27 -21.14
N THR A 636 -21.56 15.33 -21.69
CA THR A 636 -20.45 15.22 -22.64
C THR A 636 -19.27 16.11 -22.29
N ILE A 637 -18.08 15.71 -22.72
CA ILE A 637 -16.88 16.53 -22.65
C ILE A 637 -17.03 17.67 -23.67
N TRP A 638 -16.87 18.90 -23.23
CA TRP A 638 -16.92 20.07 -24.11
C TRP A 638 -15.51 20.56 -24.44
N SER A 639 -15.17 20.54 -25.72
CA SER A 639 -13.85 20.97 -26.20
C SER A 639 -13.93 21.97 -27.34
N ILE A 640 -12.96 22.87 -27.40
CA ILE A 640 -12.72 23.76 -28.54
C ILE A 640 -11.34 23.43 -29.10
N ILE A 641 -11.26 23.16 -30.40
CA ILE A 641 -9.99 23.02 -31.13
C ILE A 641 -9.80 24.26 -31.97
N TYR A 642 -8.80 25.04 -31.61
CA TYR A 642 -8.57 26.38 -32.12
C TYR A 642 -7.38 26.42 -33.06
N PHE A 643 -7.62 26.57 -34.35
CA PHE A 643 -6.59 26.49 -35.38
C PHE A 643 -6.34 27.84 -36.07
N THR A 644 -5.07 28.26 -36.17
CA THR A 644 -4.66 29.51 -36.85
C THR A 644 -3.21 29.47 -37.35
N ASP A 645 -2.87 30.27 -38.36
CA ASP A 645 -1.49 30.47 -38.84
C ASP A 645 -0.89 31.83 -38.48
N GLY A 646 -1.59 32.63 -37.67
CA GLY A 646 -1.27 34.04 -37.53
C GLY A 646 -1.68 34.68 -36.20
N MET A 647 -1.59 36.00 -36.21
CA MET A 647 -1.84 36.87 -35.06
C MET A 647 -3.22 37.50 -35.15
N THR A 648 -3.98 37.48 -34.04
CA THR A 648 -5.18 38.33 -33.93
C THR A 648 -4.79 39.80 -34.21
N ASN A 649 -5.49 40.41 -35.17
CA ASN A 649 -5.18 41.75 -35.70
C ASN A 649 -6.43 42.62 -35.88
N THR A 650 -7.61 42.11 -35.53
CA THR A 650 -8.87 42.84 -35.45
C THR A 650 -9.77 42.24 -34.37
N GLY A 651 -10.72 43.00 -33.82
CA GLY A 651 -11.59 42.56 -32.73
C GLY A 651 -10.93 42.72 -31.36
N LEU A 652 -11.19 41.76 -30.45
CA LEU A 652 -10.61 41.78 -29.10
C LEU A 652 -9.08 41.61 -29.14
N THR A 653 -8.42 42.31 -28.25
CA THR A 653 -6.99 42.15 -28.00
C THR A 653 -6.70 40.83 -27.29
N ARG A 654 -5.44 40.39 -27.33
CA ARG A 654 -4.97 39.16 -26.65
C ARG A 654 -5.29 39.17 -25.16
N GLU A 655 -5.03 40.31 -24.51
CA GLU A 655 -5.28 40.50 -23.08
C GLU A 655 -6.78 40.44 -22.78
N GLU A 656 -7.63 41.03 -23.62
CA GLU A 656 -9.08 40.91 -23.45
C GLU A 656 -9.57 39.47 -23.63
N ILE A 657 -9.03 38.71 -24.58
CA ILE A 657 -9.39 37.29 -24.77
C ILE A 657 -9.02 36.47 -23.52
N LEU A 658 -7.78 36.60 -23.03
CA LEU A 658 -7.29 35.88 -21.85
C LEU A 658 -8.02 36.28 -20.56
N ASN A 659 -8.44 37.54 -20.43
CA ASN A 659 -9.09 38.03 -19.21
C ASN A 659 -10.62 37.94 -19.25
N THR A 660 -11.22 37.53 -20.37
CA THR A 660 -12.70 37.46 -20.47
C THR A 660 -13.21 36.13 -21.03
N LEU A 661 -12.82 35.75 -22.25
CA LEU A 661 -13.40 34.58 -22.93
C LEU A 661 -12.82 33.27 -22.40
N VAL A 662 -11.52 33.24 -22.11
CA VAL A 662 -10.86 32.05 -21.56
C VAL A 662 -11.45 31.68 -20.18
N PRO A 663 -11.56 32.61 -19.21
CA PRO A 663 -12.27 32.36 -17.96
C PRO A 663 -13.72 31.90 -18.16
N GLN A 664 -14.46 32.49 -19.11
CA GLN A 664 -15.84 32.07 -19.41
C GLN A 664 -15.95 30.64 -19.95
N ALA A 665 -14.92 30.14 -20.63
CA ALA A 665 -14.83 28.76 -21.09
C ALA A 665 -14.53 27.82 -19.91
N VAL A 666 -13.56 28.18 -19.07
CA VAL A 666 -13.18 27.43 -17.86
C VAL A 666 -14.35 27.30 -16.88
N ASP A 667 -15.04 28.40 -16.59
CA ASP A 667 -16.23 28.41 -15.72
C ASP A 667 -17.36 27.52 -16.25
N ALA A 668 -17.34 27.18 -17.53
CA ALA A 668 -18.30 26.32 -18.20
C ALA A 668 -17.81 24.88 -18.39
N GLY A 669 -16.62 24.53 -17.88
CA GLY A 669 -16.01 23.22 -18.06
C GLY A 669 -15.51 22.95 -19.49
N ILE A 670 -15.28 23.99 -20.31
CA ILE A 670 -14.84 23.85 -21.70
C ILE A 670 -13.32 23.86 -21.77
N SER A 671 -12.74 22.79 -22.32
CA SER A 671 -11.29 22.72 -22.59
C SER A 671 -10.95 23.38 -23.93
N ILE A 672 -9.85 24.15 -24.01
CA ILE A 672 -9.42 24.79 -25.26
C ILE A 672 -8.04 24.28 -25.68
N TYR A 673 -7.99 23.59 -26.81
CA TYR A 673 -6.77 23.18 -27.47
C TYR A 673 -6.42 24.15 -28.59
N THR A 674 -5.16 24.54 -28.72
CA THR A 674 -4.74 25.50 -29.75
C THR A 674 -3.70 24.86 -30.68
N CYS A 675 -3.84 25.08 -31.99
CA CYS A 675 -2.92 24.58 -33.00
C CYS A 675 -2.44 25.74 -33.89
N GLY A 676 -1.15 26.03 -33.83
CA GLY A 676 -0.50 27.05 -34.64
C GLY A 676 0.17 26.47 -35.88
N TYR A 677 -0.14 26.97 -37.07
CA TYR A 677 0.39 26.45 -38.34
C TYR A 677 1.37 27.39 -39.05
N GLY A 678 2.61 26.93 -39.26
CA GLY A 678 3.66 27.70 -39.93
C GLY A 678 4.34 28.75 -39.04
N GLY A 679 5.41 29.36 -39.55
CA GLY A 679 6.36 30.16 -38.75
C GLY A 679 5.91 31.56 -38.30
N ASP A 680 4.76 32.05 -38.77
CA ASP A 680 4.27 33.42 -38.48
C ASP A 680 3.24 33.46 -37.32
N VAL A 681 3.10 32.36 -36.59
CA VAL A 681 2.09 32.19 -35.53
C VAL A 681 2.52 32.79 -34.19
N ASP A 682 1.54 33.26 -33.41
CA ASP A 682 1.74 33.74 -32.05
C ASP A 682 1.75 32.59 -31.04
N SER A 683 2.83 31.82 -31.01
CA SER A 683 2.96 30.63 -30.17
C SER A 683 2.78 30.94 -28.68
N THR A 684 3.28 32.08 -28.21
CA THR A 684 3.15 32.51 -26.80
C THR A 684 1.69 32.72 -26.44
N PHE A 685 0.94 33.46 -27.25
CA PHE A 685 -0.47 33.72 -26.97
C PHE A 685 -1.31 32.45 -27.02
N LEU A 686 -1.12 31.60 -28.05
CA LEU A 686 -1.85 30.34 -28.16
C LEU A 686 -1.55 29.37 -27.01
N SER A 687 -0.29 29.32 -26.56
CA SER A 687 0.11 28.58 -25.37
C SER A 687 -0.57 29.08 -24.10
N GLN A 688 -0.69 30.40 -23.93
CA GLN A 688 -1.40 30.99 -22.79
C GLN A 688 -2.89 30.65 -22.80
N VAL A 689 -3.55 30.73 -23.97
CA VAL A 689 -4.97 30.40 -24.11
C VAL A 689 -5.23 28.94 -23.76
N ALA A 690 -4.44 28.01 -24.30
CA ALA A 690 -4.63 26.59 -24.04
C ALA A 690 -4.34 26.23 -22.58
N SER A 691 -3.20 26.69 -22.05
CA SER A 691 -2.80 26.36 -20.67
C SER A 691 -3.78 26.92 -19.63
N ALA A 692 -4.36 28.09 -19.88
CA ALA A 692 -5.35 28.68 -18.99
C ALA A 692 -6.73 28.00 -19.06
N ALA A 693 -6.99 27.16 -20.07
CA ALA A 693 -8.26 26.47 -20.28
C ALA A 693 -8.12 24.94 -20.32
N ASN A 694 -7.24 24.38 -19.48
CA ASN A 694 -7.01 22.94 -19.34
C ASN A 694 -6.76 22.20 -20.67
N GLY A 695 -6.17 22.87 -21.65
CA GLY A 695 -5.80 22.28 -22.93
C GLY A 695 -4.33 22.46 -23.26
N LYS A 696 -3.95 21.96 -24.43
CA LYS A 696 -2.55 21.94 -24.89
C LYS A 696 -2.38 22.77 -26.16
N TYR A 697 -1.23 23.42 -26.27
CA TYR A 697 -0.79 24.09 -27.50
C TYR A 697 0.05 23.15 -28.37
N TYR A 698 -0.26 23.15 -29.66
CA TYR A 698 0.44 22.40 -30.69
C TYR A 698 1.03 23.34 -31.73
N PHE A 699 2.29 23.08 -32.13
CA PHE A 699 2.94 23.77 -33.23
C PHE A 699 3.11 22.84 -34.42
N ALA A 700 2.54 23.22 -35.56
CA ALA A 700 2.59 22.48 -36.81
C ALA A 700 3.47 23.22 -37.84
N PRO A 701 4.72 22.80 -38.06
CA PRO A 701 5.60 23.43 -39.05
C PRO A 701 5.23 23.08 -40.50
N ASP A 702 4.59 21.94 -40.72
CA ASP A 702 4.23 21.40 -42.03
C ASP A 702 2.91 20.61 -42.00
N SER A 703 2.41 20.26 -43.19
CA SER A 703 1.13 19.58 -43.37
C SER A 703 1.09 18.18 -42.76
N ALA A 704 2.24 17.49 -42.69
CA ALA A 704 2.34 16.16 -42.12
C ALA A 704 2.15 16.22 -40.60
N THR A 705 2.90 17.10 -39.94
CA THR A 705 2.78 17.35 -38.50
C THR A 705 1.39 17.84 -38.15
N LEU A 706 0.80 18.71 -38.98
CA LEU A 706 -0.58 19.18 -38.79
C LEU A 706 -1.60 18.04 -38.77
N LYS A 707 -1.48 17.08 -39.70
CA LYS A 707 -2.36 15.90 -39.73
C LYS A 707 -2.21 15.08 -38.45
N GLN A 708 -0.99 14.85 -37.96
CA GLN A 708 -0.75 14.10 -36.74
C GLN A 708 -1.34 14.78 -35.51
N ILE A 709 -1.18 16.11 -35.39
CA ILE A 709 -1.79 16.90 -34.30
C ILE A 709 -3.31 16.72 -34.26
N TYR A 710 -3.99 16.72 -35.41
CA TYR A 710 -5.43 16.50 -35.46
C TYR A 710 -5.85 15.06 -35.13
N ILE A 711 -4.99 14.06 -35.36
CA ILE A 711 -5.25 12.66 -34.92
C ILE A 711 -5.07 12.55 -33.40
N GLU A 712 -4.06 13.20 -32.83
CA GLU A 712 -3.86 13.27 -31.38
C GLU A 712 -5.04 13.96 -30.70
N LEU A 713 -5.43 15.13 -31.22
CA LEU A 713 -6.56 15.91 -30.69
C LEU A 713 -7.89 15.15 -30.68
N SER A 714 -8.14 14.22 -31.61
CA SER A 714 -9.39 13.44 -31.61
C SER A 714 -9.51 12.48 -30.43
N HIS A 715 -8.41 12.21 -29.73
CA HIS A 715 -8.35 11.36 -28.54
C HIS A 715 -8.08 12.19 -27.29
N THR A 716 -7.13 13.13 -27.33
CA THR A 716 -6.82 14.00 -26.18
C THR A 716 -7.99 14.90 -25.80
N ALA A 717 -8.81 15.36 -26.76
CA ALA A 717 -10.04 16.08 -26.43
C ALA A 717 -11.07 15.23 -25.66
N LYS A 718 -10.92 13.90 -25.64
CA LYS A 718 -11.70 12.94 -24.83
C LYS A 718 -11.00 12.56 -23.51
N GLY A 719 -9.88 13.19 -23.19
CA GLY A 719 -9.06 12.88 -22.02
C GLY A 719 -8.03 11.76 -22.21
N TRP A 720 -7.89 11.19 -23.42
CA TRP A 720 -6.92 10.12 -23.69
C TRP A 720 -5.51 10.67 -23.85
N GLN A 721 -4.52 9.93 -23.39
CA GLN A 721 -3.12 10.34 -23.44
C GLN A 721 -2.37 9.55 -24.53
N PRO A 722 -1.60 10.23 -25.41
CA PRO A 722 -0.67 9.54 -26.29
C PRO A 722 0.52 9.00 -25.48
N THR A 723 0.78 7.70 -25.56
CA THR A 723 1.83 7.02 -24.78
C THR A 723 3.05 6.63 -25.61
N ALA A 724 2.88 6.51 -26.93
CA ALA A 724 4.00 6.30 -27.84
C ALA A 724 3.68 6.85 -29.23
N SER A 725 4.71 7.24 -29.97
CA SER A 725 4.59 7.57 -31.39
C SER A 725 5.79 7.05 -32.18
N PHE A 726 5.51 6.53 -33.37
CA PHE A 726 6.52 5.99 -34.28
C PHE A 726 6.31 6.58 -35.66
N SER A 727 7.38 6.81 -36.41
CA SER A 727 7.28 7.22 -37.81
C SER A 727 8.42 6.61 -38.61
N GLY A 728 8.22 6.47 -39.92
CA GLY A 728 9.23 5.88 -40.78
C GLY A 728 8.77 5.75 -42.22
N LYS A 729 9.51 4.93 -42.97
CA LYS A 729 9.23 4.59 -44.37
C LYS A 729 9.15 3.08 -44.55
N VAL A 730 8.27 2.62 -45.43
CA VAL A 730 8.07 1.21 -45.79
C VAL A 730 7.95 1.07 -47.30
N ALA A 731 8.56 0.02 -47.87
CA ALA A 731 8.52 -0.30 -49.29
C ALA A 731 7.41 -1.32 -49.64
N GLN A 732 7.10 -1.43 -50.93
CA GLN A 732 6.13 -2.41 -51.44
C GLN A 732 6.52 -3.85 -51.03
N GLY A 733 5.61 -4.53 -50.32
CA GLY A 733 5.77 -5.89 -49.84
C GLY A 733 6.69 -6.05 -48.62
N GLU A 734 7.15 -4.96 -48.02
CA GLU A 734 7.96 -4.95 -46.80
C GLU A 734 7.06 -4.93 -45.56
N THR A 735 7.35 -5.79 -44.58
CA THR A 735 6.84 -5.66 -43.20
C THR A 735 7.96 -5.08 -42.35
N LYS A 736 7.66 -4.01 -41.62
CA LYS A 736 8.64 -3.32 -40.78
C LYS A 736 8.14 -3.27 -39.36
N THR A 737 8.91 -3.82 -38.43
CA THR A 737 8.71 -3.61 -36.99
C THR A 737 9.00 -2.14 -36.67
N VAL A 738 7.99 -1.42 -36.18
CA VAL A 738 8.05 0.03 -35.99
C VAL A 738 8.28 0.43 -34.54
N GLY A 739 7.95 -0.43 -33.60
CA GLY A 739 8.12 -0.18 -32.17
C GLY A 739 7.71 -1.38 -31.32
N ILE A 740 8.17 -1.36 -30.08
CA ILE A 740 7.72 -2.26 -29.02
C ILE A 740 6.98 -1.41 -28.01
N LEU A 741 5.72 -1.76 -27.74
CA LEU A 741 4.92 -1.18 -26.69
C LEU A 741 4.98 -2.11 -25.49
N ASN A 742 5.64 -1.67 -24.42
CA ASN A 742 5.57 -2.37 -23.14
C ASN A 742 4.24 -2.04 -22.46
N VAL A 743 3.32 -3.00 -22.45
CA VAL A 743 2.03 -2.90 -21.77
C VAL A 743 2.22 -3.32 -20.32
N GLN A 744 1.99 -2.40 -19.39
CA GLN A 744 2.09 -2.69 -17.96
C GLN A 744 0.92 -3.55 -17.49
N PRO A 745 1.12 -4.41 -16.47
CA PRO A 745 0.02 -5.02 -15.73
C PRO A 745 -1.01 -3.97 -15.30
N GLY A 746 -2.30 -4.28 -15.47
CA GLY A 746 -3.39 -3.35 -15.15
C GLY A 746 -3.77 -2.35 -16.25
N THR A 747 -3.08 -2.33 -17.40
CA THR A 747 -3.50 -1.50 -18.54
C THR A 747 -4.89 -1.90 -19.03
N SER A 748 -5.89 -1.03 -18.90
CA SER A 748 -7.29 -1.35 -19.21
C SER A 748 -7.64 -1.24 -20.70
N LEU A 749 -6.94 -0.40 -21.45
CA LEU A 749 -7.15 -0.18 -22.88
C LEU A 749 -5.90 0.42 -23.54
N ILE A 750 -5.53 -0.11 -24.71
CA ILE A 750 -4.63 0.57 -25.65
C ILE A 750 -5.32 0.79 -26.99
N LYS A 751 -5.02 1.91 -27.63
CA LYS A 751 -5.42 2.16 -29.01
C LYS A 751 -4.21 2.52 -29.86
N VAL A 752 -3.96 1.73 -30.89
CA VAL A 752 -2.83 1.94 -31.82
C VAL A 752 -3.39 2.38 -33.15
N ILE A 753 -2.96 3.54 -33.65
CA ILE A 753 -3.47 4.18 -34.86
C ILE A 753 -2.34 4.34 -35.86
N LEU A 754 -2.49 3.79 -37.06
CA LEU A 754 -1.63 3.95 -38.22
C LEU A 754 -2.23 4.99 -39.19
N SER A 755 -1.40 5.94 -39.64
CA SER A 755 -1.77 6.96 -40.63
C SER A 755 -0.65 7.20 -41.64
N TRP A 756 -1.02 7.44 -42.90
CA TRP A 756 -0.08 7.66 -44.01
C TRP A 756 -0.66 8.62 -45.08
N PRO A 757 0.14 9.07 -46.07
CA PRO A 757 -0.30 10.02 -47.09
C PRO A 757 -1.35 9.50 -48.09
N GLY A 758 -1.26 8.26 -48.58
CA GLY A 758 -2.34 7.72 -49.42
C GLY A 758 -2.15 6.40 -50.18
N SER A 759 -1.06 5.66 -49.97
CA SER A 759 -0.89 4.27 -50.46
C SER A 759 -1.84 3.27 -49.73
N ASP A 760 -1.64 1.96 -49.83
CA ASP A 760 -2.33 0.94 -48.99
C ASP A 760 -1.31 0.33 -48.03
N LEU A 761 -1.48 0.56 -46.72
CA LEU A 761 -0.67 0.00 -45.64
C LEU A 761 -1.58 -0.79 -44.70
N ASP A 762 -1.06 -1.85 -44.09
CA ASP A 762 -1.75 -2.58 -43.01
C ASP A 762 -1.00 -2.39 -41.67
N LEU A 763 -1.74 -2.22 -40.58
CA LEU A 763 -1.24 -2.26 -39.21
C LEU A 763 -1.29 -3.70 -38.69
N ILE A 764 -0.19 -4.17 -38.13
CA ILE A 764 -0.07 -5.50 -37.53
C ILE A 764 0.37 -5.33 -36.09
N LEU A 765 -0.37 -5.95 -35.16
CA LEU A 765 0.03 -6.07 -33.76
C LEU A 765 0.37 -7.53 -33.45
N ILE A 766 1.46 -7.74 -32.73
CA ILE A 766 1.88 -9.03 -32.20
C ILE A 766 1.85 -8.93 -30.69
N ASP A 767 1.11 -9.84 -30.05
CA ASP A 767 0.98 -9.91 -28.60
C ASP A 767 2.28 -10.42 -27.94
N PRO A 768 2.41 -10.33 -26.60
CA PRO A 768 3.60 -10.76 -25.87
C PRO A 768 3.91 -12.26 -26.02
N THR A 769 2.95 -13.08 -26.45
CA THR A 769 3.15 -14.51 -26.73
C THR A 769 3.71 -14.77 -28.13
N GLY A 770 3.87 -13.73 -28.94
CA GLY A 770 4.38 -13.78 -30.30
C GLY A 770 3.32 -14.05 -31.37
N ASN A 771 2.03 -13.97 -31.03
CA ASN A 771 0.93 -14.21 -31.97
C ASN A 771 0.40 -12.88 -32.53
N GLN A 772 0.06 -12.88 -33.83
CA GLN A 772 -0.61 -11.73 -34.45
C GLN A 772 -2.02 -11.57 -33.89
N THR A 773 -2.34 -10.37 -33.41
CA THR A 773 -3.62 -10.02 -32.82
C THR A 773 -4.73 -10.00 -33.87
N MET A 774 -5.76 -10.82 -33.64
CA MET A 774 -6.91 -10.95 -34.53
C MET A 774 -8.14 -10.22 -33.93
N PRO A 775 -9.05 -9.67 -34.75
CA PRO A 775 -10.30 -9.08 -34.27
C PRO A 775 -11.15 -10.11 -33.51
N GLY A 776 -11.69 -9.74 -32.35
CA GLY A 776 -12.38 -10.69 -31.45
C GLY A 776 -12.94 -10.04 -30.19
N ALA A 777 -13.29 -10.86 -29.18
CA ALA A 777 -13.65 -10.36 -27.87
C ALA A 777 -12.46 -9.57 -27.30
N GLY A 778 -12.69 -8.32 -26.87
CA GLY A 778 -11.64 -7.43 -26.36
C GLY A 778 -10.74 -6.78 -27.42
N VAL A 779 -10.89 -7.08 -28.72
CA VAL A 779 -10.07 -6.45 -29.78
C VAL A 779 -10.95 -5.92 -30.91
N ILE A 780 -10.99 -4.59 -31.05
CA ILE A 780 -11.62 -3.89 -32.18
C ILE A 780 -10.53 -3.53 -33.18
N TYR A 781 -10.78 -3.82 -34.45
CA TYR A 781 -9.91 -3.43 -35.55
C TYR A 781 -10.74 -2.67 -36.59
N SER A 782 -10.24 -1.53 -37.06
CA SER A 782 -10.95 -0.67 -38.00
C SER A 782 -11.20 -1.32 -39.36
N GLY A 783 -10.44 -2.37 -39.69
CA GLY A 783 -10.50 -3.12 -40.94
C GLY A 783 -9.43 -2.66 -41.94
N ASN A 784 -9.03 -3.57 -42.82
CA ASN A 784 -8.06 -3.29 -43.88
C ASN A 784 -8.54 -2.18 -44.81
N ASP A 785 -7.60 -1.40 -45.34
CA ASP A 785 -7.80 -0.31 -46.31
C ASP A 785 -8.56 0.91 -45.75
N THR A 786 -8.61 1.06 -44.42
CA THR A 786 -9.16 2.25 -43.75
C THR A 786 -8.06 3.28 -43.49
N LEU A 787 -8.37 4.58 -43.62
CA LEU A 787 -7.41 5.66 -43.36
C LEU A 787 -8.01 6.68 -42.37
N PRO A 788 -7.48 6.80 -41.14
CA PRO A 788 -6.44 5.95 -40.53
C PRO A 788 -6.94 4.55 -40.20
N GLU A 789 -6.01 3.62 -40.04
CA GLU A 789 -6.25 2.25 -39.58
C GLU A 789 -5.93 2.15 -38.10
N TYR A 790 -6.67 1.37 -37.32
CA TYR A 790 -6.42 1.27 -35.88
C TYR A 790 -6.85 -0.06 -35.26
N TYR A 791 -6.21 -0.38 -34.14
CA TYR A 791 -6.64 -1.37 -33.16
C TYR A 791 -7.05 -0.67 -31.87
N GLU A 792 -8.11 -1.14 -31.23
CA GLU A 792 -8.42 -0.91 -29.81
C GLU A 792 -8.40 -2.26 -29.12
N ILE A 793 -7.54 -2.40 -28.12
CA ILE A 793 -7.37 -3.64 -27.35
C ILE A 793 -7.76 -3.31 -25.92
N TYR A 794 -8.85 -3.92 -25.48
CA TYR A 794 -9.33 -3.89 -24.12
C TYR A 794 -8.60 -4.99 -23.34
N ASP A 795 -8.09 -4.62 -22.18
CA ASP A 795 -7.25 -5.46 -21.33
C ASP A 795 -6.10 -6.17 -22.08
N PRO A 796 -5.20 -5.41 -22.74
CA PRO A 796 -4.06 -6.00 -23.40
C PRO A 796 -3.23 -6.84 -22.41
N GLN A 797 -2.82 -8.04 -22.85
CA GLN A 797 -1.88 -8.87 -22.09
C GLN A 797 -0.63 -8.06 -21.69
N PRO A 798 -0.20 -8.09 -20.42
CA PRO A 798 1.01 -7.41 -20.02
C PRO A 798 2.25 -7.94 -20.75
N GLY A 799 3.21 -7.07 -21.00
CA GLY A 799 4.46 -7.39 -21.68
C GLY A 799 4.63 -6.66 -23.01
N ASN A 800 5.59 -7.13 -23.79
CA ASN A 800 6.05 -6.43 -24.99
C ASN A 800 5.18 -6.76 -26.20
N TRP A 801 4.33 -5.81 -26.58
CA TRP A 801 3.58 -5.84 -27.83
C TRP A 801 4.45 -5.31 -28.96
N THR A 802 4.58 -6.08 -30.03
CA THR A 802 5.32 -5.64 -31.22
C THR A 802 4.36 -5.00 -32.21
N ILE A 803 4.69 -3.80 -32.66
CA ILE A 803 3.92 -3.07 -33.68
C ILE A 803 4.66 -3.20 -35.00
N GLU A 804 3.96 -3.62 -36.05
CA GLU A 804 4.50 -3.69 -37.41
C GLU A 804 3.61 -2.97 -38.42
N VAL A 805 4.23 -2.46 -39.48
CA VAL A 805 3.55 -1.84 -40.62
C VAL A 805 3.93 -2.59 -41.88
N TYR A 806 2.93 -2.98 -42.66
CA TYR A 806 3.10 -3.72 -43.91
C TYR A 806 2.75 -2.85 -45.13
N GLY A 807 3.69 -2.72 -46.07
CA GLY A 807 3.51 -1.95 -47.30
C GLY A 807 2.76 -2.69 -48.40
N LYS A 808 1.43 -2.76 -48.32
CA LYS A 808 0.61 -3.61 -49.19
C LYS A 808 0.50 -3.15 -50.65
N GLU A 809 0.14 -1.90 -50.92
CA GLU A 809 0.16 -1.32 -52.28
C GLU A 809 0.72 0.11 -52.27
N ILE A 810 2.02 0.23 -52.56
CA ILE A 810 2.78 1.47 -52.57
C ILE A 810 3.20 1.82 -54.01
N THR A 811 2.87 3.04 -54.42
CA THR A 811 3.13 3.52 -55.79
C THR A 811 4.47 4.25 -55.95
N SER A 812 5.10 4.64 -54.85
CA SER A 812 6.45 5.20 -54.74
C SER A 812 7.48 4.12 -54.36
N PRO A 813 8.80 4.41 -54.41
CA PRO A 813 9.81 3.46 -53.90
C PRO A 813 9.59 3.10 -52.43
N GLU A 814 9.17 4.07 -51.62
CA GLU A 814 8.81 3.94 -50.21
C GLU A 814 7.67 4.94 -49.88
N GLU A 815 6.81 4.61 -48.91
CA GLU A 815 5.76 5.47 -48.36
C GLU A 815 6.09 5.82 -46.90
N GLU A 816 5.81 7.04 -46.46
CA GLU A 816 5.91 7.43 -45.05
C GLU A 816 4.70 6.95 -44.24
N TYR A 817 4.94 6.47 -43.02
CA TYR A 817 3.91 6.09 -42.06
C TYR A 817 4.11 6.80 -40.72
N TYR A 818 3.02 6.92 -39.98
CA TYR A 818 2.95 7.46 -38.63
C TYR A 818 2.07 6.55 -37.78
N VAL A 819 2.56 6.11 -36.62
CA VAL A 819 1.82 5.33 -35.65
C VAL A 819 1.73 6.11 -34.35
N MET A 820 0.55 6.17 -33.74
CA MET A 820 0.35 6.70 -32.40
C MET A 820 -0.38 5.69 -31.53
N VAL A 821 0.07 5.57 -30.28
CA VAL A 821 -0.53 4.73 -29.25
C VAL A 821 -1.19 5.65 -28.22
N PHE A 822 -2.43 5.35 -27.86
CA PHE A 822 -3.20 6.05 -26.84
C PHE A 822 -3.66 5.10 -25.74
N GLN A 823 -3.81 5.64 -24.54
CA GLN A 823 -4.51 5.01 -23.42
C GLN A 823 -5.56 6.01 -22.87
N PRO A 824 -6.68 5.55 -22.28
CA PRO A 824 -7.55 6.42 -21.49
C PRO A 824 -6.71 7.15 -20.46
N GLY A 825 -7.07 8.39 -20.14
CA GLY A 825 -6.41 9.17 -19.10
C GLY A 825 -6.69 8.59 -17.72
N ALA A 826 -6.10 7.45 -17.41
CA ALA A 826 -5.59 7.20 -16.09
C ALA A 826 -4.51 8.26 -15.86
N LEU A 827 -4.64 9.06 -14.81
CA LEU A 827 -3.47 9.67 -14.20
C LEU A 827 -2.53 8.50 -13.86
N MET A 828 -1.58 8.21 -14.75
CA MET A 828 -0.29 7.77 -14.27
C MET A 828 0.25 8.94 -13.46
N GLN A 829 -0.17 9.00 -12.20
CA GLN A 829 0.49 9.81 -11.21
C GLN A 829 1.86 9.16 -11.05
N VAL A 830 2.88 9.96 -11.34
CA VAL A 830 4.25 9.72 -10.88
C VAL A 830 4.15 9.34 -9.40
N LYS A 831 4.56 8.12 -9.02
CA LYS A 831 4.88 7.86 -7.62
C LYS A 831 5.94 8.88 -7.22
N PRO A 832 5.73 9.71 -6.19
CA PRO A 832 6.84 10.40 -5.58
C PRO A 832 7.72 9.33 -4.92
N THR A 833 8.86 9.00 -5.52
CA THR A 833 9.97 8.52 -4.71
C THR A 833 10.56 9.73 -4.01
N LYS A 834 10.52 9.71 -2.69
CA LYS A 834 11.15 10.70 -1.81
C LYS A 834 12.67 10.54 -1.94
N TRP A 835 13.39 11.62 -2.23
CA TRP A 835 14.86 11.65 -2.18
C TRP A 835 15.30 12.90 -1.42
N ASP A 836 16.17 12.73 -0.44
CA ASP A 836 16.77 13.80 0.36
C ASP A 836 18.01 14.36 -0.35
N VAL A 837 17.99 15.65 -0.70
CA VAL A 837 19.17 16.36 -1.24
C VAL A 837 19.62 17.42 -0.25
N ASN A 838 20.73 17.18 0.45
CA ASN A 838 21.28 18.15 1.41
C ASN A 838 22.38 19.05 0.82
N TYR A 839 22.36 20.34 1.24
CA TYR A 839 23.44 21.36 1.26
C TYR A 839 23.53 22.48 0.18
N PRO A 840 24.10 23.68 0.52
CA PRO A 840 23.68 24.96 -0.06
C PRO A 840 24.63 25.65 -1.08
N LEU A 841 23.99 26.31 -2.05
CA LEU A 841 24.27 27.56 -2.79
C LEU A 841 25.43 27.70 -3.84
N ASN A 842 24.96 28.06 -5.06
CA ASN A 842 25.58 28.63 -6.28
C ASN A 842 26.41 27.71 -7.21
N ARG A 843 25.72 26.94 -8.07
CA ARG A 843 26.33 26.24 -9.23
C ARG A 843 25.39 26.16 -10.44
N THR A 844 25.98 25.90 -11.61
CA THR A 844 25.30 25.49 -12.85
C THR A 844 24.84 24.04 -12.69
N MET A 845 23.57 23.76 -12.94
CA MET A 845 22.98 22.43 -12.85
C MET A 845 22.83 21.85 -14.26
N ILE A 846 23.06 20.55 -14.42
CA ILE A 846 22.80 19.84 -15.67
C ILE A 846 21.64 18.88 -15.40
N PHE A 847 20.61 18.98 -16.21
CA PHE A 847 19.40 18.18 -16.16
C PHE A 847 19.47 17.19 -17.31
N ASN A 848 19.33 15.90 -17.03
CA ASN A 848 19.13 14.93 -18.09
C ASN A 848 17.62 14.82 -18.36
N VAL A 849 17.21 15.08 -19.59
CA VAL A 849 15.81 14.93 -20.02
C VAL A 849 15.75 13.68 -20.89
N SER A 850 15.26 12.58 -20.31
CA SER A 850 15.06 11.29 -20.98
C SER A 850 13.57 10.96 -21.11
N GLU A 851 13.27 9.96 -21.95
CA GLU A 851 11.94 9.34 -22.10
C GLU A 851 10.80 10.19 -22.69
N ILE A 852 11.03 11.49 -22.90
CA ILE A 852 10.11 12.30 -23.70
C ILE A 852 10.31 11.98 -25.18
N ALA A 853 9.28 11.45 -25.86
CA ALA A 853 9.19 11.52 -27.32
C ALA A 853 8.55 12.86 -27.71
N GLY A 854 9.33 13.87 -28.10
CA GLY A 854 8.76 15.14 -28.55
C GLY A 854 9.63 16.40 -28.43
N ASN A 855 8.99 17.56 -28.65
CA ASN A 855 9.60 18.88 -28.50
C ASN A 855 9.40 19.40 -27.07
N VAL A 856 10.49 19.83 -26.42
CA VAL A 856 10.51 20.30 -25.03
C VAL A 856 10.78 21.81 -24.99
N ASN A 857 10.00 22.56 -24.21
CA ASN A 857 10.14 24.01 -24.01
C ASN A 857 10.09 24.35 -22.52
N LEU A 858 11.16 24.92 -21.98
CA LEU A 858 11.39 25.06 -20.53
C LEU A 858 11.06 26.45 -19.97
N THR A 859 10.10 27.18 -20.57
CA THR A 859 9.77 28.56 -20.16
C THR A 859 8.90 28.70 -18.90
N ASN A 860 8.23 27.65 -18.44
CA ASN A 860 7.29 27.69 -17.29
C ASN A 860 7.56 26.53 -16.30
N VAL A 861 8.73 26.53 -15.67
CA VAL A 861 9.07 25.59 -14.60
C VAL A 861 8.71 26.20 -13.24
N THR A 862 7.95 25.48 -12.42
CA THR A 862 7.60 25.86 -11.03
C THR A 862 8.24 24.88 -10.05
N PHE A 863 8.87 25.39 -8.99
CA PHE A 863 9.47 24.60 -7.91
C PHE A 863 8.62 24.71 -6.64
N SER A 864 8.35 23.60 -5.97
CA SER A 864 7.70 23.55 -4.65
C SER A 864 8.63 22.83 -3.68
N ALA A 865 9.07 23.49 -2.60
CA ALA A 865 9.87 22.82 -1.57
C ALA A 865 8.96 22.08 -0.57
N SER A 866 8.92 20.76 -0.70
CA SER A 866 8.35 19.84 0.29
C SER A 866 9.46 19.45 1.27
N ASP A 867 9.62 20.26 2.31
CA ASP A 867 10.16 19.95 3.65
C ASP A 867 10.81 21.20 4.26
N LEU A 868 9.99 21.99 4.96
CA LEU A 868 10.45 22.89 6.02
C LEU A 868 9.79 22.50 7.33
N THR A 869 10.10 21.31 7.82
CA THR A 869 9.85 20.95 9.21
C THR A 869 11.18 20.63 9.87
N GLU A 870 11.87 21.66 10.34
CA GLU A 870 12.11 21.86 11.77
C GLU A 870 12.97 23.10 12.04
N THR A 871 12.73 23.72 13.20
CA THR A 871 13.43 24.91 13.75
C THR A 871 12.91 26.30 13.39
N VAL A 872 11.59 26.55 13.51
CA VAL A 872 11.14 27.84 14.07
C VAL A 872 10.10 27.56 15.14
N ALA A 873 10.44 27.84 16.40
CA ALA A 873 9.61 27.54 17.55
C ALA A 873 8.15 28.01 17.36
N ALA A 874 7.18 27.11 17.60
CA ALA A 874 5.73 27.30 17.49
C ALA A 874 5.20 28.55 18.23
N SER A 875 5.99 29.14 19.13
CA SER A 875 5.70 30.40 19.81
C SER A 875 5.77 31.65 18.91
N THR A 876 6.60 31.62 17.86
CA THR A 876 6.82 32.78 16.96
C THR A 876 5.66 32.95 15.98
N VAL A 877 5.18 31.85 15.41
CA VAL A 877 4.03 31.82 14.47
C VAL A 877 2.74 32.23 15.18
N LYS A 878 2.49 31.74 16.40
CA LYS A 878 1.35 32.19 17.24
C LYS A 878 1.39 33.68 17.56
N SER A 879 2.58 34.27 17.73
CA SER A 879 2.70 35.71 18.01
C SER A 879 2.38 36.59 16.79
N LEU A 880 2.74 36.13 15.60
CA LEU A 880 2.50 36.84 14.34
C LEU A 880 1.02 36.74 13.93
N MET A 881 0.40 35.57 14.06
CA MET A 881 -1.03 35.38 13.78
C MET A 881 -1.91 36.18 14.74
N LYS A 882 -1.52 36.29 16.02
CA LYS A 882 -2.21 37.16 16.98
C LYS A 882 -2.11 38.64 16.58
N SER A 883 -0.95 39.10 16.09
CA SER A 883 -0.77 40.48 15.65
C SER A 883 -1.56 40.84 14.38
N GLN A 884 -1.80 39.86 13.51
CA GLN A 884 -2.62 40.02 12.30
C GLN A 884 -4.11 40.05 12.62
N ALA A 885 -4.61 39.09 13.42
CA ALA A 885 -6.00 39.07 13.87
C ALA A 885 -6.36 40.37 14.61
N GLU A 886 -5.44 40.88 15.45
CA GLU A 886 -5.61 42.16 16.15
C GLU A 886 -5.59 43.39 15.20
N ALA A 887 -4.90 43.33 14.05
CA ALA A 887 -4.87 44.41 13.06
C ALA A 887 -6.10 44.42 12.15
N GLU A 888 -6.61 43.24 11.80
CA GLU A 888 -7.86 43.05 11.04
C GLU A 888 -9.08 43.50 11.85
N GLU A 889 -9.11 43.19 13.16
CA GLU A 889 -10.17 43.65 14.08
C GLU A 889 -10.19 45.19 14.24
N ARG A 890 -9.06 45.86 13.98
CA ARG A 890 -8.92 47.33 14.02
C ARG A 890 -9.12 48.01 12.65
N GLY A 891 -9.30 47.25 11.58
CA GLY A 891 -9.53 47.79 10.22
C GLY A 891 -8.34 48.57 9.64
N GLU A 892 -7.11 48.26 10.07
CA GLU A 892 -5.90 48.93 9.57
C GLU A 892 -5.42 48.31 8.25
N ALA A 893 -4.87 49.13 7.34
CA ALA A 893 -4.39 48.65 6.04
C ALA A 893 -3.08 47.85 6.17
N ILE A 894 -3.08 46.62 5.65
CA ILE A 894 -1.91 45.75 5.59
C ILE A 894 -0.81 46.44 4.75
N THR A 895 0.34 46.71 5.36
CA THR A 895 1.44 47.43 4.70
C THR A 895 2.32 46.49 3.86
N PRO A 896 2.99 46.98 2.80
CA PRO A 896 3.89 46.17 1.96
C PRO A 896 5.02 45.47 2.72
N SER A 897 5.38 45.94 3.92
CA SER A 897 6.35 45.27 4.79
C SER A 897 5.83 43.94 5.36
N LEU A 898 4.53 43.82 5.63
CA LEU A 898 3.91 42.55 6.02
C LEU A 898 3.79 41.60 4.81
N THR A 899 3.47 42.12 3.63
CA THR A 899 3.43 41.34 2.38
C THR A 899 4.82 40.83 1.97
N LYS A 900 5.88 41.59 2.26
CA LYS A 900 7.25 41.19 1.96
C LYS A 900 7.76 40.11 2.93
N ALA A 901 7.33 40.13 4.19
CA ALA A 901 7.58 39.05 5.14
C ALA A 901 6.76 37.80 4.81
N TYR A 902 5.54 37.98 4.27
CA TYR A 902 4.68 36.89 3.79
C TYR A 902 5.24 36.23 2.52
N ALA A 903 5.76 37.01 1.57
CA ALA A 903 6.41 36.49 0.36
C ALA A 903 7.77 35.82 0.62
N GLN A 904 8.43 36.15 1.75
CA GLN A 904 9.63 35.45 2.20
C GLN A 904 9.32 34.11 2.90
N ASN A 905 8.04 33.84 3.20
CA ASN A 905 7.56 32.62 3.85
C ASN A 905 6.77 31.69 2.91
N MET A 906 6.69 32.00 1.61
CA MET A 906 6.20 31.04 0.61
C MET A 906 7.42 30.36 -0.01
N ASN A 907 7.50 29.04 0.17
CA ASN A 907 8.58 28.15 -0.27
C ASN A 907 8.70 28.00 -1.81
N VAL A 908 8.84 29.10 -2.54
CA VAL A 908 8.85 29.11 -4.01
C VAL A 908 9.99 30.00 -4.53
N ILE A 909 10.95 29.42 -5.26
CA ILE A 909 11.94 30.19 -6.03
C ILE A 909 11.27 30.61 -7.36
N PRO A 910 11.15 31.92 -7.66
CA PRO A 910 10.49 32.36 -8.89
C PRO A 910 11.24 31.89 -10.14
N ALA A 911 10.50 31.45 -11.17
CA ALA A 911 11.03 30.89 -12.42
C ALA A 911 12.08 31.79 -13.14
N ASN A 912 12.00 33.10 -12.94
CA ASN A 912 12.94 34.07 -13.51
C ASN A 912 14.34 34.07 -12.86
N CYS A 913 14.56 33.27 -11.81
CA CYS A 913 15.87 33.05 -11.22
C CYS A 913 16.67 31.97 -11.96
N PHE A 914 16.09 31.25 -12.93
CA PHE A 914 16.78 30.22 -13.71
C PHE A 914 16.93 30.64 -15.18
N SER A 915 18.01 30.18 -15.82
CA SER A 915 18.21 30.31 -17.27
C SER A 915 18.71 29.00 -17.87
N PHE A 916 18.01 28.48 -18.88
CA PHE A 916 18.25 27.16 -19.47
C PHE A 916 19.00 27.25 -20.81
N THR A 917 19.90 26.31 -21.07
CA THR A 917 20.67 26.19 -22.31
C THR A 917 20.87 24.71 -22.67
N PRO A 918 20.23 24.16 -23.73
CA PRO A 918 19.26 24.81 -24.61
C PRO A 918 17.86 24.94 -23.95
N ASN A 919 17.13 26.02 -24.25
CA ASN A 919 15.77 26.26 -23.72
C ASN A 919 14.65 25.62 -24.59
N ASN A 920 14.99 25.20 -25.81
CA ASN A 920 14.11 24.55 -26.78
C ASN A 920 14.89 23.47 -27.52
N PHE A 921 14.46 22.21 -27.46
CA PHE A 921 15.12 21.07 -28.10
C PHE A 921 14.13 19.91 -28.33
N SER A 922 14.53 18.92 -29.14
CA SER A 922 13.74 17.74 -29.45
C SER A 922 14.46 16.48 -28.93
N VAL A 923 13.73 15.60 -28.27
CA VAL A 923 14.24 14.34 -27.73
C VAL A 923 13.62 13.18 -28.51
N PRO A 924 14.43 12.37 -29.24
CA PRO A 924 13.94 11.16 -29.89
C PRO A 924 13.54 10.09 -28.85
N ALA A 925 12.54 9.26 -29.18
CA ALA A 925 12.10 8.17 -28.31
C ALA A 925 13.28 7.24 -27.94
N GLY A 926 13.45 6.95 -26.65
CA GLY A 926 14.57 6.15 -26.13
C GLY A 926 15.93 6.87 -26.09
N SER A 927 15.96 8.20 -26.24
CA SER A 927 17.17 9.03 -26.15
C SER A 927 17.09 10.01 -24.97
N SER A 928 18.22 10.59 -24.59
CA SER A 928 18.28 11.67 -23.59
C SER A 928 18.99 12.92 -24.13
N VAL A 929 18.63 14.09 -23.60
CA VAL A 929 19.28 15.37 -23.91
C VAL A 929 19.65 16.08 -22.61
N ASP A 930 20.91 16.50 -22.50
CA ASP A 930 21.39 17.31 -21.38
C ASP A 930 20.99 18.78 -21.57
N VAL A 931 20.41 19.35 -20.53
CA VAL A 931 20.04 20.77 -20.44
C VAL A 931 20.80 21.39 -19.29
N GLN A 932 21.49 22.50 -19.53
CA GLN A 932 22.10 23.27 -18.45
C GLN A 932 21.13 24.31 -17.93
N ALA A 933 20.92 24.42 -16.61
CA ALA A 933 20.31 25.62 -16.02
C ALA A 933 21.27 26.35 -15.08
N THR A 934 21.25 27.67 -15.17
CA THR A 934 21.98 28.56 -14.26
C THR A 934 20.99 29.24 -13.33
N LEU A 935 21.12 28.98 -12.03
CA LEU A 935 20.39 29.66 -10.97
C LEU A 935 21.10 30.96 -10.59
N THR A 936 20.38 32.08 -10.64
CA THR A 936 20.83 33.42 -10.24
C THR A 936 19.89 33.98 -9.17
N LEU A 937 20.33 33.97 -7.91
CA LEU A 937 19.55 34.51 -6.79
C LEU A 937 19.94 35.98 -6.48
N PRO A 938 18.98 36.86 -6.15
CA PRO A 938 19.28 38.23 -5.73
C PRO A 938 19.94 38.28 -4.34
N SER A 939 20.98 39.09 -4.21
CA SER A 939 21.81 39.23 -3.01
C SER A 939 21.05 39.87 -1.82
N ALA A 940 20.27 39.09 -1.08
CA ALA A 940 19.81 39.46 0.26
C ALA A 940 19.42 38.21 1.06
N SER A 941 20.30 37.82 1.99
CA SER A 941 20.08 36.98 3.19
C SER A 941 18.88 36.02 3.14
N ILE A 942 19.12 34.81 2.63
CA ILE A 942 18.28 33.62 2.80
C ILE A 942 18.95 32.75 3.88
N PRO A 943 18.20 32.08 4.78
CA PRO A 943 18.77 31.17 5.78
C PRO A 943 19.48 29.99 5.11
N SER A 944 20.52 29.45 5.74
CA SER A 944 21.08 28.14 5.36
C SER A 944 20.03 27.06 5.61
N GLY A 945 19.73 26.24 4.61
CA GLY A 945 18.78 25.13 4.69
C GLY A 945 18.78 24.28 3.42
N THR A 946 18.12 23.13 3.50
CA THR A 946 17.90 22.16 2.41
C THR A 946 16.73 22.63 1.53
N TYR A 947 16.86 22.47 0.21
CA TYR A 947 15.82 22.83 -0.77
C TYR A 947 15.52 21.60 -1.64
N SER A 948 14.37 20.98 -1.41
CA SER A 948 13.79 19.95 -2.29
C SER A 948 12.82 20.60 -3.29
N GLY A 949 12.46 19.90 -4.36
CA GLY A 949 11.27 20.27 -5.14
C GLY A 949 11.17 19.65 -6.53
N ASN A 950 9.94 19.45 -6.98
CA ASN A 950 9.63 18.86 -8.29
C ASN A 950 9.76 19.87 -9.44
N ILE A 951 10.18 19.40 -10.62
CA ILE A 951 10.12 20.16 -11.87
C ILE A 951 8.98 19.60 -12.72
N TYR A 952 7.93 20.40 -12.90
CA TYR A 952 6.84 20.08 -13.81
C TYR A 952 7.16 20.58 -15.21
N VAL A 953 7.27 19.68 -16.18
CA VAL A 953 7.37 20.03 -17.61
C VAL A 953 6.10 19.61 -18.31
N ASN A 954 5.31 20.58 -18.78
CA ASN A 954 4.20 20.30 -19.69
C ASN A 954 4.77 19.83 -21.03
N SER A 955 4.76 18.53 -21.30
CA SER A 955 5.15 17.95 -22.58
C SER A 955 4.12 16.94 -23.08
N SER A 956 4.22 16.61 -24.36
CA SER A 956 3.20 15.86 -25.09
C SER A 956 3.08 14.37 -24.83
N GLY A 957 4.02 13.73 -24.13
CA GLY A 957 4.26 12.29 -24.27
C GLY A 957 4.55 11.55 -22.98
N GLY A 958 3.90 11.90 -21.88
CA GLY A 958 4.12 11.24 -20.59
C GLY A 958 5.34 11.76 -19.82
N ASN A 959 5.70 11.03 -18.76
CA ASN A 959 6.67 11.42 -17.74
C ASN A 959 8.01 11.88 -18.34
N ALA A 960 8.56 12.96 -17.77
CA ALA A 960 9.99 13.19 -17.80
C ALA A 960 10.50 12.95 -16.38
N THR A 961 11.31 11.94 -16.18
CA THR A 961 12.18 11.90 -15.00
C THR A 961 13.31 12.88 -15.28
N ILE A 962 13.37 13.98 -14.52
CA ILE A 962 14.49 14.91 -14.60
C ILE A 962 15.47 14.51 -13.52
N SER A 963 16.48 13.74 -13.91
CA SER A 963 17.61 13.47 -13.03
C SER A 963 18.45 14.75 -12.92
N VAL A 964 18.59 15.25 -11.70
CA VAL A 964 19.47 16.37 -11.39
C VAL A 964 20.86 15.80 -11.16
N THR A 965 21.76 16.00 -12.12
CA THR A 965 23.16 15.57 -12.01
C THR A 965 24.03 16.80 -11.81
N ALA A 966 24.40 17.08 -10.57
CA ALA A 966 25.39 18.10 -10.23
C ALA A 966 26.76 17.61 -10.68
N ILE A 967 27.46 18.30 -11.61
CA ILE A 967 28.66 17.82 -12.33
C ILE A 967 29.46 16.78 -11.55
N VAL A 968 29.37 15.56 -12.07
CA VAL A 968 29.91 14.32 -11.54
C VAL A 968 30.91 13.78 -12.56
N THR A 969 32.10 13.34 -12.13
CA THR A 969 33.05 12.62 -13.01
C THR A 969 32.60 11.16 -13.09
N SER A 970 32.56 10.53 -14.27
CA SER A 970 31.99 9.19 -14.44
C SER A 970 32.95 8.18 -15.07
N VAL A 971 32.71 6.90 -14.78
CA VAL A 971 33.48 5.77 -15.32
C VAL A 971 32.62 4.51 -15.39
N ASN A 972 32.85 3.67 -16.41
CA ASN A 972 32.17 2.37 -16.49
C ASN A 972 32.74 1.40 -15.44
N THR A 973 31.86 0.64 -14.79
CA THR A 973 32.24 -0.36 -13.79
C THR A 973 33.04 -1.49 -14.43
N SER A 974 34.00 -2.06 -13.69
CA SER A 974 34.82 -3.18 -14.19
C SER A 974 34.04 -4.50 -14.26
N THR A 975 33.00 -4.66 -13.42
CA THR A 975 32.09 -5.80 -13.42
C THR A 975 31.05 -5.78 -14.56
N GLY A 976 30.93 -4.67 -15.29
CA GLY A 976 30.00 -4.54 -16.42
C GLY A 976 28.55 -4.22 -16.04
N THR A 977 28.29 -3.87 -14.78
CA THR A 977 26.95 -3.48 -14.27
C THR A 977 26.46 -2.13 -14.79
N GLY A 978 27.34 -1.24 -15.28
CA GLY A 978 26.94 0.02 -15.92
C GLY A 978 27.94 1.17 -15.70
N THR A 979 27.46 2.41 -15.62
CA THR A 979 28.28 3.61 -15.38
C THR A 979 28.10 4.13 -13.96
N ALA A 980 29.20 4.32 -13.22
CA ALA A 980 29.22 4.96 -11.91
C ALA A 980 29.61 6.45 -12.02
N TYR A 981 29.11 7.30 -11.12
CA TYR A 981 29.30 8.75 -11.14
C TYR A 981 29.78 9.26 -9.75
N PHE A 982 30.91 9.98 -9.69
CA PHE A 982 31.53 10.60 -8.51
C PHE A 982 31.47 12.14 -8.44
N ALA A 983 30.94 12.71 -7.36
CA ALA A 983 30.84 14.15 -7.10
C ALA A 983 31.54 14.52 -5.80
N SER A 984 32.22 15.67 -5.76
CA SER A 984 32.92 16.16 -4.57
C SER A 984 32.36 17.49 -4.09
N ASP A 985 32.12 17.64 -2.78
CA ASP A 985 31.62 18.89 -2.19
C ASP A 985 32.68 20.02 -2.15
N ALA A 986 33.97 19.66 -2.29
CA ALA A 986 35.09 20.57 -2.44
C ALA A 986 36.20 19.99 -3.34
N GLY A 987 37.02 20.86 -3.93
CA GLY A 987 38.08 20.43 -4.86
C GLY A 987 37.54 19.99 -6.23
N SER A 988 38.33 19.24 -6.98
CA SER A 988 37.95 18.69 -8.31
C SER A 988 38.46 17.26 -8.44
N ILE A 989 37.57 16.36 -8.85
CA ILE A 989 37.92 14.95 -9.11
C ILE A 989 38.65 14.87 -10.45
N GLU A 990 39.84 14.29 -10.44
CA GLU A 990 40.72 14.07 -11.59
C GLU A 990 41.13 12.59 -11.65
N ASP A 991 41.52 12.12 -12.84
CA ASP A 991 42.05 10.77 -13.07
C ASP A 991 41.15 9.60 -12.61
N LEU A 992 39.82 9.77 -12.65
CA LEU A 992 38.87 8.70 -12.30
C LEU A 992 39.00 7.50 -13.25
N ILE A 993 39.27 6.33 -12.66
CA ILE A 993 39.40 5.03 -13.33
C ILE A 993 38.61 3.96 -12.58
N SER A 994 38.19 2.91 -13.29
CA SER A 994 37.72 1.67 -12.70
C SER A 994 38.84 0.64 -12.69
N LEU A 995 38.87 -0.17 -11.65
CA LEU A 995 39.86 -1.21 -11.38
C LEU A 995 39.12 -2.54 -11.20
N ASP A 996 39.62 -3.60 -11.83
CA ASP A 996 39.15 -4.96 -11.57
C ASP A 996 39.74 -5.44 -10.24
N GLU A 997 39.00 -6.23 -9.47
CA GLU A 997 39.52 -6.79 -8.22
C GLU A 997 40.77 -7.66 -8.47
N SER A 998 40.82 -8.34 -9.62
CA SER A 998 41.98 -9.14 -10.04
C SER A 998 43.23 -8.31 -10.36
N ASP A 999 43.11 -6.98 -10.48
CA ASP A 999 44.23 -6.06 -10.67
C ASP A 999 44.91 -5.65 -9.34
N LEU A 1000 44.36 -6.05 -8.18
CA LEU A 1000 44.91 -5.76 -6.85
C LEU A 1000 45.74 -6.93 -6.26
N PRO A 1001 46.76 -6.69 -5.40
CA PRO A 1001 47.54 -7.75 -4.75
C PRO A 1001 46.72 -8.52 -3.68
N GLU A 1002 46.83 -9.86 -3.64
CA GLU A 1002 46.03 -10.83 -2.86
C GLU A 1002 45.78 -10.53 -1.36
N GLU A 1003 44.50 -10.30 -1.01
CA GLU A 1003 43.62 -10.99 -0.03
C GLU A 1003 42.32 -10.14 0.06
N ASN A 1004 41.17 -10.68 -0.37
CA ASN A 1004 39.85 -10.01 -0.29
C ASN A 1004 39.25 -10.22 1.13
N PRO A 1005 38.69 -9.19 1.80
CA PRO A 1005 38.04 -9.30 3.11
C PRO A 1005 36.73 -10.14 3.18
N ASN A 1006 36.49 -11.11 2.28
CA ASN A 1006 35.21 -11.83 2.11
C ASN A 1006 34.03 -10.89 1.81
N VAL A 1007 34.24 -9.95 0.90
CA VAL A 1007 33.24 -8.96 0.52
C VAL A 1007 33.11 -8.95 -1.00
N ASP A 1008 31.88 -8.99 -1.49
CA ASP A 1008 31.60 -8.85 -2.92
C ASP A 1008 31.61 -7.36 -3.27
N PHE A 1009 32.33 -6.99 -4.33
CA PHE A 1009 32.34 -5.63 -4.89
C PHE A 1009 31.45 -5.59 -6.14
N PRO A 1010 30.13 -5.30 -6.02
CA PRO A 1010 29.17 -5.52 -7.12
C PRO A 1010 29.49 -4.69 -8.36
N HIS A 1011 30.25 -3.60 -8.19
CA HIS A 1011 30.60 -2.64 -9.22
C HIS A 1011 32.12 -2.53 -9.46
N GLY A 1012 32.92 -3.38 -8.81
CA GLY A 1012 34.37 -3.32 -8.81
C GLY A 1012 34.91 -2.08 -8.08
N LEU A 1013 36.21 -1.82 -8.25
CA LEU A 1013 36.91 -0.75 -7.56
C LEU A 1013 37.09 0.51 -8.38
N PHE A 1014 37.26 1.64 -7.70
CA PHE A 1014 37.47 2.94 -8.34
C PHE A 1014 38.71 3.59 -7.78
N GLY A 1015 39.46 4.29 -8.64
CA GLY A 1015 40.58 5.11 -8.24
C GLY A 1015 40.47 6.53 -8.80
N PHE A 1016 40.78 7.54 -8.00
CA PHE A 1016 40.70 8.96 -8.40
C PHE A 1016 41.56 9.86 -7.51
N ASN A 1017 41.80 11.09 -7.96
CA ASN A 1017 42.45 12.14 -7.18
C ASN A 1017 41.47 13.31 -6.96
N ILE A 1018 41.50 13.97 -5.79
CA ILE A 1018 40.78 15.23 -5.57
C ILE A 1018 41.79 16.36 -5.42
N THR A 1019 41.83 17.29 -6.37
CA THR A 1019 42.78 18.42 -6.38
C THR A 1019 42.11 19.74 -5.98
N GLY A 1020 42.93 20.74 -5.65
CA GLY A 1020 42.43 22.11 -5.40
C GLY A 1020 41.87 22.34 -4.00
N LEU A 1021 42.24 21.48 -3.05
CA LEU A 1021 41.88 21.60 -1.64
C LEU A 1021 42.85 22.50 -0.88
N ASN A 1022 42.42 23.03 0.26
CA ASN A 1022 43.35 23.54 1.25
C ASN A 1022 43.99 22.36 2.00
N PRO A 1023 45.26 22.49 2.46
CA PRO A 1023 45.88 21.47 3.29
C PRO A 1023 45.01 21.10 4.50
N ASN A 1024 44.80 19.80 4.75
CA ASN A 1024 43.98 19.26 5.84
C ASN A 1024 42.46 19.52 5.69
N GLN A 1025 41.99 19.71 4.47
CA GLN A 1025 40.56 19.90 4.20
C GLN A 1025 39.83 18.55 4.11
N THR A 1026 38.73 18.43 4.86
CA THR A 1026 37.76 17.34 4.76
C THR A 1026 36.78 17.60 3.62
N VAL A 1027 36.42 16.55 2.91
CA VAL A 1027 35.61 16.57 1.68
C VAL A 1027 34.63 15.39 1.72
N ASN A 1028 33.38 15.61 1.31
CA ASN A 1028 32.41 14.54 1.10
C ASN A 1028 32.29 14.23 -0.40
N ILE A 1029 32.27 12.94 -0.72
CA ILE A 1029 32.11 12.41 -2.06
C ILE A 1029 30.78 11.68 -2.17
N THR A 1030 29.93 12.11 -3.09
CA THR A 1030 28.69 11.40 -3.44
C THR A 1030 28.96 10.52 -4.66
N ILE A 1031 28.59 9.24 -4.57
CA ILE A 1031 28.81 8.26 -5.63
C ILE A 1031 27.46 7.66 -6.02
N VAL A 1032 27.13 7.67 -7.31
CA VAL A 1032 25.92 7.05 -7.87
C VAL A 1032 26.32 5.82 -8.67
N PHE A 1033 25.70 4.69 -8.37
CA PHE A 1033 25.95 3.40 -9.00
C PHE A 1033 24.86 3.02 -10.01
N PRO A 1034 25.14 2.06 -10.91
CA PRO A 1034 24.17 1.59 -11.90
C PRO A 1034 22.99 0.81 -11.32
N GLN A 1035 23.15 0.30 -10.09
CA GLN A 1035 22.19 -0.51 -9.36
C GLN A 1035 22.23 -0.10 -7.88
N ASP A 1036 21.18 -0.44 -7.14
CA ASP A 1036 21.04 -0.13 -5.73
C ASP A 1036 22.15 -0.79 -4.89
N ILE A 1037 22.64 -0.06 -3.88
CA ILE A 1037 23.64 -0.53 -2.93
C ILE A 1037 22.90 -0.93 -1.64
N PRO A 1038 23.00 -2.20 -1.19
CA PRO A 1038 22.36 -2.62 0.05
C PRO A 1038 22.76 -1.75 1.24
N THR A 1039 21.82 -1.47 2.16
CA THR A 1039 22.08 -0.71 3.40
C THR A 1039 23.20 -1.32 4.26
N THR A 1040 23.42 -2.63 4.12
CA THR A 1040 24.47 -3.41 4.78
C THR A 1040 25.86 -3.24 4.15
N ALA A 1041 25.97 -2.58 2.99
CA ALA A 1041 27.24 -2.35 2.33
C ALA A 1041 28.12 -1.38 3.12
N GLU A 1042 29.43 -1.67 3.15
CA GLU A 1042 30.45 -0.82 3.76
C GLU A 1042 31.44 -0.34 2.70
N TYR A 1043 32.04 0.86 2.89
CA TYR A 1043 33.02 1.38 1.93
C TYR A 1043 34.44 0.97 2.32
N TRP A 1044 35.04 0.13 1.50
CA TRP A 1044 36.36 -0.44 1.68
C TRP A 1044 37.41 0.33 0.89
N LYS A 1045 38.54 0.58 1.55
CA LYS A 1045 39.71 1.24 0.96
C LYS A 1045 40.91 0.31 1.01
N TYR A 1046 41.67 0.32 -0.07
CA TYR A 1046 42.94 -0.39 -0.16
C TYR A 1046 44.10 0.59 -0.04
N ASN A 1047 44.93 0.45 0.99
CA ASN A 1047 46.13 1.26 1.14
C ASN A 1047 47.30 0.59 0.39
N ALA A 1048 47.75 1.20 -0.70
CA ALA A 1048 48.81 0.61 -1.53
C ALA A 1048 50.20 0.65 -0.85
N SER A 1049 50.38 1.54 0.13
CA SER A 1049 51.64 1.72 0.86
C SER A 1049 51.82 0.74 2.03
N SER A 1050 50.72 0.35 2.70
CA SER A 1050 50.74 -0.65 3.78
C SER A 1050 50.31 -2.05 3.32
N GLY A 1051 49.56 -2.17 2.22
CA GLY A 1051 49.02 -3.44 1.73
C GLY A 1051 47.83 -3.97 2.54
N GLU A 1052 47.12 -3.10 3.26
CA GLU A 1052 46.00 -3.47 4.14
C GLU A 1052 44.68 -2.84 3.66
N TRP A 1053 43.58 -3.57 3.84
CA TRP A 1053 42.22 -3.07 3.68
C TRP A 1053 41.73 -2.42 4.97
N TYR A 1054 40.99 -1.32 4.83
CA TYR A 1054 40.34 -0.68 5.96
C TYR A 1054 39.05 0.01 5.50
N GLN A 1055 38.13 0.17 6.44
CA GLN A 1055 36.85 0.83 6.18
C GLN A 1055 36.94 2.33 6.44
N ILE A 1056 36.14 3.10 5.71
CA ILE A 1056 35.86 4.49 6.05
C ILE A 1056 34.37 4.69 6.31
N PRO A 1057 33.99 5.66 7.15
CA PRO A 1057 32.59 5.96 7.40
C PRO A 1057 31.86 6.35 6.11
N MET A 1058 30.73 5.69 5.85
CA MET A 1058 29.75 6.13 4.87
C MET A 1058 28.81 7.13 5.53
N GLY A 1059 28.63 8.29 4.89
CA GLY A 1059 27.73 9.34 5.34
C GLY A 1059 26.25 9.05 5.03
N SER A 1060 25.96 8.31 3.96
CA SER A 1060 24.59 7.89 3.56
C SER A 1060 24.69 6.59 2.74
N ASN A 1061 23.85 5.62 3.10
CA ASN A 1061 23.61 4.33 2.43
C ASN A 1061 22.23 3.82 2.90
N ASP A 1062 21.15 4.23 2.22
CA ASP A 1062 19.76 3.95 2.60
C ASP A 1062 19.11 2.86 1.73
N GLY A 1063 19.93 2.09 1.00
CA GLY A 1063 19.47 0.99 0.14
C GLY A 1063 19.21 1.41 -1.30
N ASP A 1064 19.45 2.68 -1.64
CA ASP A 1064 19.37 3.19 -3.01
C ASP A 1064 20.72 3.06 -3.76
N ASN A 1065 20.77 3.53 -5.00
CA ASN A 1065 22.00 3.52 -5.79
C ASN A 1065 22.96 4.69 -5.52
N ILE A 1066 22.80 5.43 -4.42
CA ILE A 1066 23.58 6.62 -4.07
C ILE A 1066 24.19 6.48 -2.69
N ILE A 1067 25.51 6.65 -2.61
CA ILE A 1067 26.21 6.69 -1.32
C ILE A 1067 26.96 8.00 -1.16
N THR A 1068 27.27 8.36 0.10
CA THR A 1068 28.23 9.43 0.40
C THR A 1068 29.36 8.90 1.28
N ILE A 1069 30.60 9.28 0.99
CA ILE A 1069 31.80 8.97 1.80
C ILE A 1069 32.53 10.25 2.19
N THR A 1070 33.28 10.24 3.30
CA THR A 1070 34.05 11.40 3.76
C THR A 1070 35.56 11.12 3.73
N LEU A 1071 36.32 11.97 3.05
CA LEU A 1071 37.78 11.89 2.89
C LEU A 1071 38.46 13.16 3.43
N GLN A 1072 39.74 13.09 3.80
CA GLN A 1072 40.51 14.23 4.30
C GLN A 1072 41.95 14.24 3.75
N ASP A 1073 42.37 15.38 3.18
CA ASP A 1073 43.74 15.60 2.68
C ASP A 1073 44.77 15.49 3.81
N GLY A 1074 45.74 14.59 3.69
CA GLY A 1074 46.70 14.23 4.74
C GLY A 1074 46.12 13.43 5.91
N GLY A 1075 44.90 12.91 5.77
CA GLY A 1075 44.14 12.25 6.83
C GLY A 1075 43.43 10.98 6.36
N MET A 1076 42.25 10.73 6.91
CA MET A 1076 41.47 9.52 6.63
C MET A 1076 41.03 9.48 5.16
N GLY A 1077 41.36 8.38 4.47
CA GLY A 1077 40.95 8.15 3.09
C GLY A 1077 41.89 8.72 2.02
N ASP A 1078 43.01 9.34 2.41
CA ASP A 1078 44.06 9.80 1.51
C ASP A 1078 45.24 8.81 1.50
N ASP A 1079 45.48 8.14 0.37
CA ASP A 1079 46.44 7.04 0.25
C ASP A 1079 47.90 7.49 0.48
N ASP A 1080 48.24 8.74 0.16
CA ASP A 1080 49.60 9.25 0.38
C ASP A 1080 49.82 9.80 1.81
N GLY A 1081 48.74 10.12 2.52
CA GLY A 1081 48.73 10.61 3.90
C GLY A 1081 49.45 11.96 4.10
N VAL A 1082 49.59 12.79 3.06
CA VAL A 1082 50.29 14.09 3.12
C VAL A 1082 49.32 15.26 2.93
N GLU A 1083 49.29 16.20 3.89
CA GLU A 1083 48.50 17.45 3.80
C GLU A 1083 49.03 18.39 2.69
N ASN A 1084 48.70 18.11 1.43
CA ASN A 1084 49.28 18.79 0.27
C ASN A 1084 48.24 19.48 -0.62
N GLY A 1085 46.96 19.36 -0.27
CA GLY A 1085 45.82 19.84 -1.03
C GLY A 1085 45.35 18.86 -2.12
N VAL A 1086 45.76 17.59 -2.04
CA VAL A 1086 45.38 16.51 -2.95
C VAL A 1086 45.09 15.23 -2.15
N ILE A 1087 43.90 14.67 -2.35
CA ILE A 1087 43.55 13.34 -1.81
C ILE A 1087 43.72 12.30 -2.92
N SER A 1088 44.43 11.20 -2.65
CA SER A 1088 44.56 10.06 -3.58
C SER A 1088 43.76 8.84 -3.10
N ASP A 1089 42.95 8.25 -3.99
CA ASP A 1089 41.96 7.23 -3.66
C ASP A 1089 42.11 6.00 -4.56
N PRO A 1090 42.16 4.79 -3.95
CA PRO A 1090 41.26 3.76 -4.44
C PRO A 1090 40.38 3.10 -3.36
N GLY A 1091 39.11 2.82 -3.71
CA GLY A 1091 38.12 2.16 -2.84
C GLY A 1091 36.81 1.77 -3.56
N ALA A 1092 35.92 1.09 -2.84
CA ALA A 1092 34.62 0.63 -3.35
C ALA A 1092 33.61 0.31 -2.24
N PRO A 1093 32.29 0.38 -2.52
CA PRO A 1093 31.29 -0.26 -1.68
C PRO A 1093 31.43 -1.77 -1.84
N GLY A 1094 31.52 -2.45 -0.71
CA GLY A 1094 31.53 -3.90 -0.65
C GLY A 1094 30.34 -4.39 0.17
N VAL A 1095 29.64 -5.39 -0.35
CA VAL A 1095 28.51 -6.05 0.31
C VAL A 1095 29.02 -7.37 0.85
N LEU A 1096 28.71 -7.67 2.12
CA LEU A 1096 28.90 -9.03 2.62
C LEU A 1096 28.08 -9.96 1.73
N SER A 1097 28.72 -10.94 1.09
CA SER A 1097 28.01 -11.91 0.25
C SER A 1097 26.82 -12.48 1.03
N ALA A 1098 25.59 -12.27 0.53
CA ALA A 1098 24.39 -12.79 1.16
C ALA A 1098 24.56 -14.30 1.30
N GLN A 1099 24.54 -14.79 2.54
CA GLN A 1099 24.72 -16.22 2.78
C GLN A 1099 23.52 -16.92 2.11
N PRO A 1100 23.75 -17.96 1.31
CA PRO A 1100 22.66 -18.76 0.77
C PRO A 1100 21.76 -19.24 1.92
N SER A 1101 20.46 -19.33 1.67
CA SER A 1101 19.47 -19.68 2.68
C SER A 1101 18.67 -20.92 2.28
N ALA A 1102 18.19 -21.63 3.29
CA ALA A 1102 17.18 -22.67 3.15
C ALA A 1102 15.97 -22.34 4.03
N ALA A 1103 14.84 -22.99 3.79
CA ALA A 1103 13.66 -22.94 4.65
C ALA A 1103 12.83 -24.21 4.44
N SER A 1104 12.17 -24.68 5.50
CA SER A 1104 11.09 -25.65 5.38
C SER A 1104 9.81 -24.95 4.95
N THR A 1105 9.03 -25.61 4.08
CA THR A 1105 7.83 -25.03 3.48
C THR A 1105 6.68 -26.03 3.40
N SER A 1106 5.48 -25.53 3.14
CA SER A 1106 4.37 -26.32 2.64
C SER A 1106 4.58 -26.69 1.16
N ALA A 1107 3.65 -27.48 0.60
CA ALA A 1107 3.64 -27.82 -0.83
C ALA A 1107 3.49 -26.59 -1.76
N THR A 1108 2.93 -25.48 -1.27
CA THR A 1108 2.76 -24.23 -2.03
C THR A 1108 3.98 -23.30 -1.92
N GLY A 1109 4.94 -23.64 -1.06
CA GLY A 1109 6.13 -22.83 -0.81
C GLY A 1109 5.98 -21.78 0.29
N ALA A 1110 4.86 -21.81 1.03
CA ALA A 1110 4.73 -21.01 2.24
C ALA A 1110 5.71 -21.54 3.31
N PRO A 1111 6.52 -20.68 3.96
CA PRO A 1111 7.39 -21.08 5.06
C PRO A 1111 6.59 -21.79 6.15
N ARG A 1112 7.16 -22.87 6.71
CA ARG A 1112 6.50 -23.66 7.75
C ARG A 1112 7.54 -24.28 8.67
N GLU A 1113 7.41 -24.03 9.97
CA GLU A 1113 8.41 -24.39 10.97
C GLU A 1113 7.97 -25.56 11.87
N ILE A 1114 6.69 -25.95 11.80
CA ILE A 1114 6.09 -27.00 12.63
C ILE A 1114 5.34 -27.99 11.75
N TYR A 1115 5.63 -29.28 11.96
CA TYR A 1115 4.99 -30.39 11.27
C TYR A 1115 4.50 -31.43 12.26
N ARG A 1116 3.31 -32.00 12.02
CA ARG A 1116 2.82 -33.18 12.72
C ARG A 1116 3.43 -34.43 12.09
N VAL A 1117 3.48 -35.53 12.85
CA VAL A 1117 4.05 -36.80 12.36
C VAL A 1117 3.35 -37.38 11.13
N ASP A 1118 2.15 -36.91 10.76
CA ASP A 1118 1.38 -37.33 9.60
C ASP A 1118 1.46 -36.38 8.39
N GLU A 1119 2.30 -35.35 8.45
CA GLU A 1119 2.47 -34.33 7.40
C GLU A 1119 3.74 -34.53 6.55
N ASP A 1120 3.76 -34.00 5.34
CA ASP A 1120 4.90 -34.01 4.43
C ASP A 1120 5.71 -32.69 4.57
N VAL A 1121 7.05 -32.77 4.57
CA VAL A 1121 7.95 -31.61 4.66
C VAL A 1121 8.50 -31.25 3.28
N TYR A 1122 8.38 -29.99 2.89
CA TYR A 1122 9.00 -29.43 1.70
C TYR A 1122 10.14 -28.47 2.08
N ALA A 1123 11.07 -28.22 1.17
CA ALA A 1123 12.20 -27.32 1.35
C ALA A 1123 12.31 -26.34 0.17
N ALA A 1124 12.64 -25.09 0.44
CA ALA A 1124 12.97 -24.07 -0.55
C ALA A 1124 14.27 -23.35 -0.15
N GLY A 1125 14.86 -22.58 -1.05
CA GLY A 1125 16.05 -21.80 -0.74
C GLY A 1125 16.40 -20.75 -1.79
N SER A 1126 17.26 -19.81 -1.44
CA SER A 1126 17.63 -18.67 -2.28
C SER A 1126 19.10 -18.28 -2.12
N GLY A 1127 19.62 -17.48 -3.05
CA GLY A 1127 21.01 -17.01 -3.00
C GLY A 1127 22.03 -17.95 -3.67
N PHE A 1128 21.56 -18.94 -4.43
CA PHE A 1128 22.43 -19.90 -5.12
C PHE A 1128 22.79 -19.45 -6.53
N ALA A 1129 23.90 -19.91 -7.09
CA ALA A 1129 24.27 -19.60 -8.47
C ALA A 1129 23.30 -20.24 -9.48
N SER A 1130 22.63 -19.45 -10.32
CA SER A 1130 21.67 -19.99 -11.30
C SER A 1130 22.33 -20.97 -12.29
N GLY A 1131 21.64 -22.09 -12.55
CA GLY A 1131 22.09 -23.13 -13.47
C GLY A 1131 23.00 -24.20 -12.84
N THR A 1132 23.21 -24.18 -11.52
CA THR A 1132 23.89 -25.25 -10.78
C THR A 1132 22.90 -26.33 -10.29
N GLU A 1133 23.44 -27.47 -9.83
CA GLU A 1133 22.70 -28.49 -9.08
C GLU A 1133 23.12 -28.42 -7.61
N VAL A 1134 22.14 -28.50 -6.70
CA VAL A 1134 22.36 -28.51 -5.24
C VAL A 1134 21.79 -29.79 -4.63
N GLU A 1135 22.28 -30.18 -3.45
CA GLU A 1135 21.80 -31.32 -2.66
C GLU A 1135 21.12 -30.85 -1.37
N ILE A 1136 19.90 -31.30 -1.11
CA ILE A 1136 19.12 -30.91 0.07
C ILE A 1136 19.13 -32.04 1.10
N TYR A 1137 19.51 -31.69 2.32
CA TYR A 1137 19.60 -32.58 3.47
C TYR A 1137 18.63 -32.14 4.56
N VAL A 1138 17.88 -33.07 5.13
CA VAL A 1138 17.23 -32.90 6.42
C VAL A 1138 18.09 -33.59 7.48
N VAL A 1139 18.45 -32.88 8.52
CA VAL A 1139 19.37 -33.35 9.57
C VAL A 1139 18.82 -33.03 10.95
N HIS A 1140 19.29 -33.72 11.98
CA HIS A 1140 18.92 -33.34 13.34
C HIS A 1140 19.48 -31.97 13.69
N ASP A 1141 18.64 -31.15 14.34
CA ASP A 1141 18.96 -29.80 14.80
C ASP A 1141 20.28 -29.77 15.55
N ARG A 1142 21.12 -28.79 15.17
CA ARG A 1142 22.41 -28.55 15.79
C ARG A 1142 22.95 -27.16 15.49
N ASP A 1143 23.87 -26.72 16.36
CA ASP A 1143 24.71 -25.55 16.05
C ASP A 1143 25.61 -25.84 14.84
N TRP A 1144 25.51 -25.01 13.81
CA TRP A 1144 26.34 -25.06 12.60
C TRP A 1144 27.49 -24.05 12.66
N ASN A 1145 28.70 -24.52 12.37
CA ASN A 1145 29.85 -23.67 12.12
C ASN A 1145 30.38 -23.94 10.72
N ASP A 1146 30.96 -22.91 10.11
CA ASP A 1146 31.65 -23.02 8.82
C ASP A 1146 32.70 -24.15 8.83
N GLY A 1147 32.56 -25.09 7.90
CA GLY A 1147 33.39 -26.29 7.77
C GLY A 1147 32.89 -27.53 8.53
N ASP A 1148 31.71 -27.50 9.13
CA ASP A 1148 31.13 -28.66 9.81
C ASP A 1148 30.66 -29.73 8.80
N PRO A 1149 30.95 -31.03 9.03
CA PRO A 1149 30.49 -32.09 8.13
C PRO A 1149 28.96 -32.24 8.21
N ILE A 1150 28.30 -32.29 7.06
CA ILE A 1150 26.84 -32.49 6.97
C ILE A 1150 26.53 -33.94 7.39
N PRO A 1151 25.70 -34.15 8.44
CA PRO A 1151 25.30 -35.47 8.87
C PRO A 1151 24.54 -36.25 7.79
N GLY A 1152 24.38 -37.56 8.00
CA GLY A 1152 23.52 -38.35 7.13
C GLY A 1152 22.07 -37.88 7.22
N ASP A 1153 21.44 -37.75 6.05
CA ASP A 1153 20.05 -37.34 5.90
C ASP A 1153 19.08 -38.24 6.72
N VAL A 1154 18.20 -37.62 7.51
CA VAL A 1154 17.26 -38.33 8.40
C VAL A 1154 16.07 -38.94 7.67
N THR A 1155 15.74 -38.41 6.48
CA THR A 1155 14.63 -38.90 5.64
C THR A 1155 15.00 -40.22 4.96
N GLY A 1156 16.31 -40.43 4.74
CA GLY A 1156 16.88 -41.61 4.10
C GLY A 1156 17.20 -41.43 2.61
N SER A 1157 16.96 -40.23 2.05
CA SER A 1157 17.32 -39.84 0.69
C SER A 1157 17.66 -38.36 0.61
N VAL A 1158 18.74 -38.04 -0.10
CA VAL A 1158 19.13 -36.65 -0.42
C VAL A 1158 18.52 -36.27 -1.77
N GLU A 1159 17.81 -35.15 -1.82
CA GLU A 1159 17.22 -34.66 -3.06
C GLU A 1159 18.19 -33.76 -3.83
N THR A 1160 18.24 -33.92 -5.16
CA THR A 1160 19.12 -33.12 -6.04
C THR A 1160 18.28 -32.30 -7.00
N VAL A 1161 18.44 -30.98 -6.98
CA VAL A 1161 17.62 -30.04 -7.76
C VAL A 1161 18.44 -28.98 -8.47
N SER A 1162 17.92 -28.48 -9.59
CA SER A 1162 18.56 -27.41 -10.37
C SER A 1162 18.08 -26.03 -9.92
N VAL A 1163 19.02 -25.11 -9.75
CA VAL A 1163 18.74 -23.72 -9.33
C VAL A 1163 18.26 -22.89 -10.52
N ASN A 1164 17.09 -22.27 -10.39
CA ASN A 1164 16.51 -21.38 -11.41
C ASN A 1164 16.39 -19.96 -10.84
N ASN A 1165 16.91 -18.95 -11.55
CA ASN A 1165 16.89 -17.55 -11.10
C ASN A 1165 17.45 -17.33 -9.68
N SER A 1166 18.46 -18.11 -9.30
CA SER A 1166 19.06 -18.13 -7.97
C SER A 1166 18.22 -18.78 -6.86
N ASP A 1167 17.07 -19.37 -7.21
CA ASP A 1167 16.15 -20.00 -6.27
C ASP A 1167 16.03 -21.52 -6.46
N VAL A 1168 15.71 -22.18 -5.36
CA VAL A 1168 15.27 -23.56 -5.26
C VAL A 1168 13.80 -23.52 -4.84
N GLY A 1169 12.90 -23.87 -5.76
CA GLY A 1169 11.46 -23.92 -5.47
C GLY A 1169 11.08 -25.06 -4.52
N PRO A 1170 9.83 -25.13 -4.03
CA PRO A 1170 9.42 -26.12 -3.01
C PRO A 1170 9.66 -27.56 -3.47
N VAL A 1171 10.58 -28.25 -2.79
CA VAL A 1171 10.95 -29.63 -3.03
C VAL A 1171 10.45 -30.47 -1.88
N LEU A 1172 9.68 -31.51 -2.15
CA LEU A 1172 9.32 -32.49 -1.12
C LEU A 1172 10.59 -33.21 -0.65
N VAL A 1173 10.96 -33.03 0.61
CA VAL A 1173 12.19 -33.60 1.20
C VAL A 1173 11.91 -34.73 2.18
N TRP A 1174 10.77 -34.74 2.88
CA TRP A 1174 10.44 -35.80 3.83
C TRP A 1174 8.97 -36.20 3.77
N HIS A 1175 8.70 -37.47 3.45
CA HIS A 1175 7.34 -38.03 3.47
C HIS A 1175 6.90 -38.51 4.85
N ALA A 1176 5.63 -38.28 5.17
CA ALA A 1176 4.96 -38.88 6.32
C ALA A 1176 5.00 -40.44 6.28
N PRO A 1177 5.14 -41.13 7.43
CA PRO A 1177 5.17 -40.57 8.78
C PRO A 1177 6.56 -40.05 9.20
N LEU A 1178 6.58 -38.86 9.79
CA LEU A 1178 7.78 -38.20 10.31
C LEU A 1178 8.15 -38.75 11.69
N THR A 1179 9.38 -38.46 12.14
CA THR A 1179 9.82 -38.80 13.50
C THR A 1179 9.86 -37.53 14.34
N THR A 1180 9.25 -37.53 15.53
CA THR A 1180 9.27 -36.35 16.41
C THR A 1180 10.69 -35.94 16.76
N GLY A 1181 10.95 -34.63 16.75
CA GLY A 1181 12.28 -34.10 16.96
C GLY A 1181 12.47 -32.74 16.32
N ARG A 1182 13.67 -32.21 16.49
CA ARG A 1182 14.13 -30.94 15.95
C ARG A 1182 15.07 -31.22 14.79
N TYR A 1183 14.91 -30.48 13.71
CA TYR A 1183 15.62 -30.71 12.45
C TYR A 1183 16.06 -29.40 11.82
N ASP A 1184 17.08 -29.47 10.98
CA ASP A 1184 17.54 -28.39 10.10
C ASP A 1184 17.49 -28.87 8.65
N ILE A 1185 17.38 -27.93 7.72
CA ILE A 1185 17.54 -28.10 6.29
C ILE A 1185 18.86 -27.46 5.86
N VAL A 1186 19.72 -28.29 5.27
CA VAL A 1186 20.98 -27.84 4.67
C VAL A 1186 20.94 -28.06 3.16
N ILE A 1187 21.13 -26.99 2.39
CA ILE A 1187 21.29 -27.05 0.94
C ILE A 1187 22.79 -26.95 0.62
N ASP A 1188 23.42 -28.10 0.40
CA ASP A 1188 24.83 -28.20 -0.01
C ASP A 1188 24.95 -27.83 -1.50
N ALA A 1189 25.42 -26.62 -1.77
CA ALA A 1189 25.45 -26.07 -3.12
C ALA A 1189 26.67 -26.53 -3.91
N ASN A 1190 27.78 -26.84 -3.21
CA ASN A 1190 29.02 -27.27 -3.85
C ASN A 1190 29.22 -28.79 -3.85
N ARG A 1191 28.34 -29.51 -3.15
CA ARG A 1191 28.20 -30.98 -3.08
C ARG A 1191 29.44 -31.66 -2.51
N ASN A 1192 30.06 -31.03 -1.52
CA ASN A 1192 31.26 -31.56 -0.87
C ASN A 1192 30.94 -32.33 0.44
N GLY A 1193 29.69 -32.29 0.92
CA GLY A 1193 29.23 -32.92 2.17
C GLY A 1193 29.70 -32.21 3.44
N VAL A 1194 30.04 -30.93 3.35
CA VAL A 1194 30.53 -30.05 4.41
C VAL A 1194 29.76 -28.74 4.30
N TYR A 1195 29.22 -28.24 5.41
CA TYR A 1195 28.52 -26.96 5.44
C TYR A 1195 29.53 -25.82 5.37
N ASP A 1196 29.53 -25.12 4.25
CA ASP A 1196 30.32 -23.91 4.00
C ASP A 1196 29.38 -22.71 4.08
N ALA A 1197 29.44 -21.91 5.14
CA ALA A 1197 28.43 -20.87 5.43
C ALA A 1197 28.23 -19.88 4.26
N ALA A 1198 29.32 -19.56 3.56
CA ALA A 1198 29.30 -18.64 2.42
C ALA A 1198 28.75 -19.24 1.11
N THR A 1199 28.55 -20.55 1.05
CA THR A 1199 28.18 -21.28 -0.19
C THR A 1199 26.91 -22.10 -0.05
N ASP A 1200 26.61 -22.58 1.15
CA ASP A 1200 25.52 -23.52 1.41
C ASP A 1200 24.36 -22.83 2.13
N GLY A 1201 23.15 -23.29 1.83
CA GLY A 1201 21.94 -22.83 2.49
C GLY A 1201 21.73 -23.52 3.81
N LEU A 1202 21.36 -22.76 4.84
CA LEU A 1202 20.86 -23.27 6.12
C LEU A 1202 19.52 -22.61 6.41
N ASP A 1203 18.58 -23.34 7.00
CA ASP A 1203 17.36 -22.76 7.54
C ASP A 1203 17.66 -22.02 8.85
N GLY A 1204 17.21 -20.77 8.93
CA GLY A 1204 17.67 -19.81 9.94
C GLY A 1204 17.16 -20.03 11.36
N GLY A 1205 16.26 -21.00 11.57
CA GLY A 1205 15.76 -21.40 12.88
C GLY A 1205 16.77 -22.30 13.58
N SER A 1206 16.92 -22.17 14.91
CA SER A 1206 17.47 -23.27 15.73
C SER A 1206 16.40 -23.64 16.74
N PRO A 1207 15.55 -24.62 16.38
CA PRO A 1207 15.68 -25.56 15.28
C PRO A 1207 15.16 -25.01 13.94
N GLY A 1208 15.68 -25.52 12.82
CA GLY A 1208 15.22 -25.13 11.48
C GLY A 1208 13.78 -25.52 11.17
N PHE A 1209 13.28 -26.62 11.74
CA PHE A 1209 11.87 -26.92 11.92
C PHE A 1209 11.68 -28.02 12.98
N VAL A 1210 10.45 -28.21 13.46
CA VAL A 1210 10.12 -29.23 14.45
C VAL A 1210 9.03 -30.17 13.98
N VAL A 1211 9.23 -31.45 14.26
CA VAL A 1211 8.19 -32.47 14.15
C VAL A 1211 7.62 -32.74 15.54
N VAL A 1212 6.35 -32.40 15.72
CA VAL A 1212 5.59 -32.62 16.97
C VAL A 1212 4.73 -33.90 16.88
N PRO A 1213 4.37 -34.52 18.02
CA PRO A 1213 3.50 -35.71 18.02
C PRO A 1213 2.13 -35.44 17.38
N GLU A 1214 1.38 -36.50 17.04
CA GLU A 1214 -0.08 -36.38 16.84
C GLU A 1214 -0.69 -35.73 18.10
N THR A 1215 -1.65 -34.81 17.93
CA THR A 1215 -2.50 -34.37 19.04
C THR A 1215 -3.04 -35.61 19.75
N PRO A 1216 -3.01 -35.67 21.09
CA PRO A 1216 -3.52 -36.84 21.80
C PRO A 1216 -4.97 -37.06 21.36
N PRO A 1217 -5.32 -38.24 20.82
CA PRO A 1217 -6.69 -38.48 20.40
C PRO A 1217 -7.58 -38.34 21.63
N ALA A 1218 -8.59 -37.48 21.53
CA ALA A 1218 -9.60 -37.31 22.57
C ALA A 1218 -10.01 -38.70 23.10
N PRO A 1219 -10.01 -38.95 24.43
CA PRO A 1219 -10.28 -40.27 24.97
C PRO A 1219 -11.66 -40.72 24.52
N VAL A 1220 -11.68 -41.70 23.60
CA VAL A 1220 -12.93 -42.29 23.11
C VAL A 1220 -13.60 -42.99 24.30
N PRO A 1221 -14.78 -42.55 24.77
CA PRO A 1221 -15.44 -43.25 25.85
C PRO A 1221 -15.76 -44.67 25.38
N ALA A 1222 -15.23 -45.67 26.09
CA ALA A 1222 -15.54 -47.06 25.84
C ALA A 1222 -17.07 -47.27 25.90
N LEU A 1223 -17.69 -47.44 24.73
CA LEU A 1223 -19.11 -47.71 24.59
C LEU A 1223 -19.44 -49.00 25.36
N THR A 1224 -20.09 -48.84 26.52
CA THR A 1224 -20.66 -49.98 27.22
C THR A 1224 -21.78 -50.61 26.37
N PRO A 1225 -22.04 -51.94 26.49
CA PRO A 1225 -23.00 -52.66 25.64
C PRO A 1225 -24.46 -52.19 25.69
N LEU A 1226 -24.80 -51.19 26.50
CA LEU A 1226 -26.15 -50.60 26.54
C LEU A 1226 -26.40 -49.55 25.43
N GLY A 1227 -25.35 -48.92 24.87
CA GLY A 1227 -25.51 -47.85 23.86
C GLY A 1227 -25.99 -48.34 22.48
N VAL A 1228 -25.68 -49.59 22.11
CA VAL A 1228 -26.03 -50.16 20.80
C VAL A 1228 -27.54 -50.47 20.67
N ILE A 1229 -28.25 -50.66 21.79
CA ILE A 1229 -29.69 -50.99 21.77
C ILE A 1229 -30.56 -49.74 21.54
N VAL A 1230 -30.08 -48.55 21.91
CA VAL A 1230 -30.82 -47.29 21.73
C VAL A 1230 -30.66 -46.75 20.29
N LEU A 1231 -29.51 -46.95 19.65
CA LEU A 1231 -29.24 -46.47 18.29
C LEU A 1231 -30.04 -47.22 17.20
N ILE A 1232 -30.32 -48.52 17.41
CA ILE A 1232 -31.13 -49.33 16.47
C ILE A 1232 -32.63 -48.96 16.55
N GLY A 1233 -33.07 -48.34 17.66
CA GLY A 1233 -34.45 -47.90 17.84
C GLY A 1233 -34.79 -46.59 17.11
N LEU A 1234 -33.83 -45.66 17.01
CA LEU A 1234 -34.06 -44.33 16.40
C LEU A 1234 -33.96 -44.33 14.87
N LEU A 1235 -33.13 -45.20 14.27
CA LEU A 1235 -32.99 -45.31 12.81
C LEU A 1235 -34.22 -45.92 12.11
N GLY A 1236 -35.13 -46.56 12.84
CA GLY A 1236 -36.40 -47.08 12.31
C GLY A 1236 -37.53 -46.06 12.19
N PHE A 1237 -37.41 -44.87 12.79
CA PHE A 1237 -38.52 -43.90 12.86
C PHE A 1237 -38.42 -42.75 11.84
N LEU A 1238 -37.24 -42.51 11.27
CA LEU A 1238 -37.00 -41.42 10.30
C LEU A 1238 -37.27 -41.80 8.84
N SER A 1239 -37.51 -43.07 8.51
CA SER A 1239 -37.81 -43.50 7.13
C SER A 1239 -39.29 -43.35 6.72
N LEU A 1240 -40.15 -42.69 7.52
CA LEU A 1240 -41.61 -42.66 7.32
C LEU A 1240 -42.24 -41.27 7.09
N ILE A 1241 -41.46 -40.18 7.09
CA ILE A 1241 -42.03 -38.80 6.99
C ILE A 1241 -41.84 -38.13 5.61
N SER A 1242 -40.93 -38.60 4.74
CA SER A 1242 -40.60 -37.91 3.47
C SER A 1242 -41.44 -38.25 2.24
N VAL A 1243 -42.63 -38.87 2.36
CA VAL A 1243 -43.48 -39.23 1.19
C VAL A 1243 -44.74 -38.37 1.01
N SER A 1244 -45.06 -37.39 1.87
CA SER A 1244 -46.40 -36.75 1.83
C SER A 1244 -46.53 -35.27 1.41
N ARG A 1245 -45.49 -34.56 0.98
CA ARG A 1245 -45.64 -33.13 0.59
C ARG A 1245 -45.02 -32.75 -0.76
N ILE A 1246 -45.38 -33.51 -1.79
CA ILE A 1246 -45.45 -33.01 -3.18
C ILE A 1246 -46.91 -33.16 -3.63
N LYS A 1247 -47.74 -32.11 -3.47
CA LYS A 1247 -48.97 -31.87 -4.27
C LYS A 1247 -49.64 -30.52 -3.94
N LYS A 1248 -49.84 -29.73 -5.02
CA LYS A 1248 -50.69 -28.52 -5.21
C LYS A 1248 -50.02 -27.19 -4.78
N ARG A 1249 -49.65 -26.24 -5.65
CA ARG A 1249 -50.36 -25.57 -6.79
C ARG A 1249 -51.78 -25.11 -6.42
N VAL A 1250 -51.92 -23.87 -5.97
CA VAL A 1250 -52.63 -22.72 -6.61
C VAL A 1250 -52.04 -21.45 -6.02
#